data_AF-A0A2R6N5T3-F1
#
_entry.id   AF-A0A2R6N5T3-F1
#
_cell.length_a   1.000
_cell.length_b   1.000
_cell.length_c   1.000
_cell.angle_alpha   90.00
_cell.angle_beta   90.00
_cell.angle_gamma   90.00
#
_symmetry.space_group_name_H-M   'P 1'
#
loop_
_entity.id
_entity.type
_entity.pdbx_description
1 polymer ?
#
loop_
_entity_poly.entity_id
_entity_poly.type
_entity_poly.pdbx_seq_one_letter_code
_entity_poly.pdbx_strand_id
1 'polypeptide(L)'
;PANTAEVRRRSIEEGLPRTTAFMYALSRGGMEFPQILRLLGRNREVYGEAANEMSVAVREMDLFGRDMITALKRMGRRTPSDQFKTFAENLTSVLQSGSDLPGFLNEQYERFRENAEERQNEVLELLATIAEAYVTVLVAGMLFLITILLVFGLTTTDTLWALQLLIYVMIPLANVGFAVFLQQKLDALGIARRSGGAVLDRMTAATPVYSAPEIDSRRADGGLSTDRNNRRMIALYDRVGRVKELLRSPLRAFLWDPAKLLWLTVPVALAVIAVRLPAALQADGVAVRMVDDYLVQSLLFVLATYAVVRELYKRRIDRIEASTPEFLERLASLNEAGMSVVEGLDRVRGSDLGVLTPEVQRVWRDVEYGANVDDALIRFGRRVRTTAITRVVTLLTNAMRASGDMGPVLRIASEQARSEVKLREQRRRQMFTYLVVIYVSFAVFLVIIAAVNEVLVPALPETVPTPSGGDVARLGASPDAFSRFGDVNQAAYTLVFFHAALLQAVFAGFIAGQLGEGSLRDGAKHAAIMLGVAYLAVVLLSSPVASVSAEFAVTDGDRISNVESVDLSEGGFVAVYDDSDGEGIDGQLLGHTGYLPPGTHENVVIPLQNAELTADTDVRIVVHHDTNGDERFGSAQSGPGQIDRPYEPLSDGAAPGVTVTVQYLG
;
A
#
# COMPACT_ATOMS: atom_id res chain seq x y z
N PRO A 1 -9.65 19.53 -28.20
CA PRO A 1 -9.79 20.97 -27.86
C PRO A 1 -10.78 21.21 -26.71
N ALA A 2 -12.00 20.65 -26.77
CA ALA A 2 -13.00 20.78 -25.69
C ALA A 2 -12.51 20.22 -24.33
N ASN A 3 -11.83 19.07 -24.34
CA ASN A 3 -11.28 18.45 -23.12
C ASN A 3 -10.24 19.36 -22.43
N THR A 4 -9.39 20.06 -23.18
CA THR A 4 -8.35 20.93 -22.61
C THR A 4 -8.92 22.22 -22.01
N ALA A 5 -9.93 22.82 -22.66
CA ALA A 5 -10.60 24.01 -22.14
C ALA A 5 -11.36 23.71 -20.84
N GLU A 6 -12.02 22.55 -20.78
CA GLU A 6 -12.78 22.12 -19.60
C GLU A 6 -11.86 21.77 -18.41
N VAL A 7 -10.76 21.06 -18.64
CA VAL A 7 -9.74 20.79 -17.60
C VAL A 7 -9.17 22.10 -17.06
N ARG A 8 -8.90 23.08 -17.94
CA ARG A 8 -8.40 24.39 -17.56
C ARG A 8 -9.43 25.18 -16.77
N ARG A 9 -10.69 25.21 -17.23
CA ARG A 9 -11.83 25.84 -16.54
C ARG A 9 -11.94 25.34 -15.10
N ARG A 10 -11.98 24.01 -14.91
CA ARG A 10 -12.05 23.39 -13.59
C ARG A 10 -10.84 23.75 -12.71
N SER A 11 -9.64 23.71 -13.28
CA SER A 11 -8.41 24.06 -12.56
C SER A 11 -8.39 25.52 -12.07
N ILE A 12 -8.98 26.44 -12.83
CA ILE A 12 -9.16 27.84 -12.44
C ILE A 12 -10.13 27.93 -11.26
N GLU A 13 -11.29 27.29 -11.37
CA GLU A 13 -12.33 27.32 -10.34
C GLU A 13 -11.86 26.71 -9.01
N GLU A 14 -11.05 25.65 -9.06
CA GLU A 14 -10.41 25.06 -7.87
C GLU A 14 -9.37 25.99 -7.23
N GLY A 15 -8.76 26.90 -8.01
CA GLY A 15 -7.77 27.86 -7.54
C GLY A 15 -8.36 29.15 -6.97
N LEU A 16 -9.62 29.47 -7.28
CA LEU A 16 -10.28 30.72 -6.91
C LEU A 16 -10.31 30.98 -5.40
N PRO A 17 -10.77 30.06 -4.53
CA PRO A 17 -10.83 30.33 -3.09
C PRO A 17 -9.48 30.75 -2.51
N ARG A 18 -8.41 30.03 -2.90
CA ARG A 18 -7.04 30.29 -2.44
C ARG A 18 -6.46 31.59 -2.97
N THR A 19 -6.74 31.89 -4.23
CA THR A 19 -6.26 33.12 -4.89
C THR A 19 -6.95 34.34 -4.31
N THR A 20 -8.26 34.27 -4.07
CA THR A 20 -9.04 35.33 -3.45
C THR A 20 -8.67 35.52 -1.99
N ALA A 21 -8.42 34.44 -1.22
CA ALA A 21 -7.89 34.54 0.14
C ALA A 21 -6.55 35.28 0.20
N PHE A 22 -5.65 34.99 -0.74
CA PHE A 22 -4.36 35.67 -0.85
C PHE A 22 -4.52 37.16 -1.15
N MET A 23 -5.35 37.50 -2.14
CA MET A 23 -5.63 38.91 -2.46
C MET A 23 -6.30 39.64 -1.30
N TYR A 24 -7.26 38.99 -0.63
CA TYR A 24 -7.93 39.53 0.55
C TYR A 24 -6.92 39.82 1.67
N ALA A 25 -6.07 38.86 2.00
CA ALA A 25 -5.07 39.02 3.06
C ALA A 25 -4.12 40.18 2.80
N LEU A 26 -3.57 40.27 1.60
CA LEU A 26 -2.63 41.34 1.26
C LEU A 26 -3.32 42.70 1.13
N SER A 27 -4.55 42.73 0.60
CA SER A 27 -5.33 43.98 0.49
C SER A 27 -5.70 44.51 1.87
N ARG A 28 -6.06 43.63 2.81
CA ARG A 28 -6.34 44.01 4.19
C ARG A 28 -5.09 44.48 4.95
N GLY A 29 -3.93 43.90 4.63
CA GLY A 29 -2.62 44.34 5.13
C GLY A 29 -2.10 45.64 4.48
N GLY A 30 -2.91 46.33 3.68
CA GLY A 30 -2.60 47.63 3.09
C GLY A 30 -1.76 47.59 1.81
N MET A 31 -1.60 46.43 1.17
CA MET A 31 -0.84 46.34 -0.08
C MET A 31 -1.66 46.87 -1.26
N GLU A 32 -0.99 47.67 -2.11
CA GLU A 32 -1.55 48.16 -3.36
C GLU A 32 -1.90 47.01 -4.32
N PHE A 33 -3.10 47.05 -4.90
CA PHE A 33 -3.62 45.95 -5.72
C PHE A 33 -2.72 45.56 -6.92
N PRO A 34 -2.07 46.49 -7.66
CA PRO A 34 -1.08 46.12 -8.68
C PRO A 34 0.07 45.24 -8.15
N GLN A 35 0.53 45.51 -6.92
CA GLN A 35 1.60 44.74 -6.29
C GLN A 35 1.10 43.36 -5.87
N ILE A 36 -0.14 43.27 -5.37
CA ILE A 36 -0.83 41.99 -5.07
C ILE A 36 -0.87 41.12 -6.32
N LEU A 37 -1.32 41.66 -7.46
CA LEU A 37 -1.38 40.92 -8.73
C LEU A 37 0.01 40.42 -9.14
N ARG A 38 1.04 41.27 -9.11
CA ARG A 38 2.43 40.87 -9.42
C ARG A 38 2.95 39.78 -8.49
N LEU A 39 2.61 39.84 -7.21
CA LEU A 39 3.03 38.87 -6.21
C LEU A 39 2.36 37.52 -6.44
N LEU A 40 1.06 37.53 -6.73
CA LEU A 40 0.29 36.35 -7.12
C LEU A 40 0.86 35.72 -8.39
N GLY A 41 1.16 36.54 -9.41
CA GLY A 41 1.75 36.08 -10.67
C GLY A 41 3.14 35.44 -10.50
N ARG A 42 3.96 35.94 -9.57
CA ARG A 42 5.27 35.36 -9.20
C ARG A 42 5.14 34.02 -8.48
N ASN A 43 4.05 33.82 -7.74
CA ASN A 43 3.80 32.61 -6.92
C ASN A 43 2.76 31.66 -7.54
N ARG A 44 2.56 31.70 -8.87
CA ARG A 44 1.55 30.91 -9.60
C ARG A 44 1.59 29.40 -9.33
N GLU A 45 2.74 28.85 -8.98
CA GLU A 45 2.90 27.41 -8.70
C GLU A 45 2.31 26.97 -7.36
N VAL A 46 2.17 27.90 -6.41
CA VAL A 46 1.54 27.65 -5.11
C VAL A 46 0.02 27.76 -5.21
N TYR A 47 -0.45 28.77 -5.94
CA TYR A 47 -1.86 29.17 -6.01
C TYR A 47 -2.61 28.57 -7.22
N GLY A 48 -1.90 27.97 -8.18
CA GLY A 48 -2.48 27.18 -9.27
C GLY A 48 -2.95 28.01 -10.46
N GLU A 49 -3.89 27.46 -11.24
CA GLU A 49 -4.27 28.02 -12.54
C GLU A 49 -5.01 29.36 -12.43
N ALA A 50 -5.73 29.63 -11.33
CA ALA A 50 -6.33 30.96 -11.08
C ALA A 50 -5.27 32.07 -10.98
N ALA A 51 -4.14 31.80 -10.33
CA ALA A 51 -3.00 32.71 -10.28
C ALA A 51 -2.29 32.83 -11.64
N ASN A 52 -2.29 31.74 -12.42
CA ASN A 52 -1.77 31.74 -13.79
C ASN A 52 -2.62 32.63 -14.71
N GLU A 53 -3.95 32.58 -14.60
CA GLU A 53 -4.87 33.51 -15.28
C GLU A 53 -4.62 34.95 -14.85
N MET A 54 -4.51 35.22 -13.54
CA MET A 54 -4.17 36.56 -13.04
C MET A 54 -2.81 37.07 -13.55
N SER A 55 -1.85 36.17 -13.79
CA SER A 55 -0.56 36.54 -14.37
C SER A 55 -0.67 37.08 -15.79
N VAL A 56 -1.76 36.79 -16.51
CA VAL A 56 -2.05 37.39 -17.82
C VAL A 56 -2.31 38.88 -17.65
N ALA A 57 -3.10 39.29 -16.66
CA ALA A 57 -3.32 40.71 -16.37
C ALA A 57 -2.00 41.41 -15.96
N VAL A 58 -1.18 40.77 -15.12
CA VAL A 58 0.16 41.28 -14.76
C VAL A 58 1.03 41.46 -16.00
N ARG A 59 1.03 40.50 -16.92
CA ARG A 59 1.81 40.56 -18.17
C ARG A 59 1.33 41.69 -19.08
N GLU A 60 0.03 41.90 -19.17
CA GLU A 60 -0.57 43.02 -19.91
C GLU A 60 -0.14 44.38 -19.33
N MET A 61 -0.03 44.48 -18.01
CA MET A 61 0.44 45.69 -17.33
C MET A 61 1.95 45.89 -17.52
N ASP A 62 2.77 44.89 -17.21
CA ASP A 62 4.23 45.04 -17.13
C ASP A 62 4.91 45.01 -18.50
N LEU A 63 4.40 44.25 -19.49
CA LEU A 63 5.00 44.18 -20.83
C LEU A 63 4.38 45.15 -21.83
N PHE A 64 3.08 45.42 -21.74
CA PHE A 64 2.35 46.23 -22.71
C PHE A 64 1.93 47.60 -22.17
N GLY A 65 2.29 47.93 -20.91
CA GLY A 65 1.99 49.21 -20.28
C GLY A 65 0.50 49.49 -20.13
N ARG A 66 -0.36 48.46 -20.17
CA ARG A 66 -1.82 48.65 -20.07
C ARG A 66 -2.22 48.96 -18.63
N ASP A 67 -3.25 49.79 -18.47
CA ASP A 67 -3.82 50.04 -17.16
C ASP A 67 -4.44 48.76 -16.58
N MET A 68 -4.43 48.66 -15.26
CA MET A 68 -4.85 47.47 -14.51
C MET A 68 -6.31 47.09 -14.80
N ILE A 69 -7.21 48.07 -14.88
CA ILE A 69 -8.64 47.87 -15.12
C ILE A 69 -8.86 47.25 -16.51
N THR A 70 -8.20 47.79 -17.54
CA THR A 70 -8.26 47.26 -18.90
C THR A 70 -7.62 45.87 -18.99
N ALA A 71 -6.51 45.64 -18.30
CA ALA A 71 -5.84 44.34 -18.24
C ALA A 71 -6.76 43.27 -17.62
N LEU A 72 -7.40 43.58 -16.48
CA LEU A 72 -8.34 42.68 -15.79
C LEU A 72 -9.58 42.39 -16.65
N LYS A 73 -10.17 43.41 -17.28
CA LYS A 73 -11.30 43.23 -18.22
C LYS A 73 -10.96 42.32 -19.39
N ARG A 74 -9.77 42.49 -20.00
CA ARG A 74 -9.33 41.65 -21.13
C ARG A 74 -9.06 40.21 -20.73
N MET A 75 -8.44 40.00 -19.56
CA MET A 75 -8.25 38.68 -18.98
C MET A 75 -9.60 38.00 -18.72
N GLY A 76 -10.52 38.69 -18.02
CA GLY A 76 -11.85 38.18 -17.70
C GLY A 76 -12.66 37.75 -18.94
N ARG A 77 -12.56 38.49 -20.05
CA ARG A 77 -13.25 38.14 -21.31
C ARG A 77 -12.66 36.94 -22.05
N ARG A 78 -11.43 36.52 -21.73
CA ARG A 78 -10.70 35.43 -22.40
C ARG A 78 -10.59 34.16 -21.58
N THR A 79 -10.93 34.21 -20.30
CA THR A 79 -10.89 33.03 -19.44
C THR A 79 -11.97 32.01 -19.86
N PRO A 80 -11.68 30.69 -19.79
CA PRO A 80 -12.68 29.65 -20.04
C PRO A 80 -13.65 29.44 -18.86
N SER A 81 -13.47 30.13 -17.72
CA SER A 81 -14.34 30.00 -16.54
C SER A 81 -15.28 31.18 -16.38
N ASP A 82 -16.59 30.90 -16.41
CA ASP A 82 -17.63 31.89 -16.16
C ASP A 82 -17.54 32.45 -14.73
N GLN A 83 -17.23 31.61 -13.74
CA GLN A 83 -17.04 32.04 -12.36
C GLN A 83 -15.87 33.04 -12.23
N PHE A 84 -14.75 32.77 -12.90
CA PHE A 84 -13.60 33.69 -12.94
C PHE A 84 -13.91 34.96 -13.73
N LYS A 85 -14.66 34.86 -14.83
CA LYS A 85 -15.11 36.01 -15.62
C LYS A 85 -15.97 36.95 -14.78
N THR A 86 -16.99 36.43 -14.10
CA THR A 86 -17.84 37.20 -13.18
C THR A 86 -17.03 37.82 -12.04
N PHE A 87 -16.08 37.07 -11.47
CA PHE A 87 -15.16 37.62 -10.47
C PHE A 87 -14.36 38.80 -11.01
N ALA A 88 -13.75 38.67 -12.19
CA ALA A 88 -12.95 39.71 -12.80
C ALA A 88 -13.78 40.95 -13.18
N GLU A 89 -15.01 40.76 -13.68
CA GLU A 89 -15.95 41.85 -13.99
C GLU A 89 -16.34 42.63 -12.72
N ASN A 90 -16.72 41.92 -11.65
CA ASN A 90 -17.08 42.52 -10.38
C ASN A 90 -15.88 43.21 -9.71
N LEU A 91 -14.72 42.55 -9.69
CA LEU A 91 -13.47 43.11 -9.19
C LEU A 91 -13.12 44.41 -9.92
N THR A 92 -13.27 44.41 -11.25
CA THR A 92 -13.00 45.63 -12.02
C THR A 92 -13.99 46.74 -11.69
N SER A 93 -15.27 46.42 -11.48
CA SER A 93 -16.28 47.38 -11.05
C SER A 93 -15.90 48.05 -9.72
N VAL A 94 -15.53 47.24 -8.71
CA VAL A 94 -15.10 47.71 -7.38
C VAL A 94 -13.85 48.60 -7.46
N LEU A 95 -12.87 48.21 -8.29
CA LEU A 95 -11.65 49.00 -8.48
C LEU A 95 -11.92 50.32 -9.22
N GLN A 96 -12.91 50.38 -10.11
CA GLN A 96 -13.29 51.61 -10.82
C GLN A 96 -14.07 52.57 -9.92
N SER A 97 -14.96 52.05 -9.07
CA SER A 97 -15.75 52.86 -8.13
C SER A 97 -14.97 53.30 -6.89
N GLY A 98 -13.80 52.71 -6.63
CA GLY A 98 -13.06 52.92 -5.39
C GLY A 98 -13.78 52.37 -4.15
N SER A 99 -14.67 51.40 -4.35
CA SER A 99 -15.42 50.74 -3.27
C SER A 99 -14.49 49.90 -2.38
N ASP A 100 -14.99 49.44 -1.23
CA ASP A 100 -14.24 48.62 -0.27
C ASP A 100 -13.76 47.29 -0.90
N LEU A 101 -12.54 47.30 -1.44
CA LEU A 101 -11.89 46.15 -2.06
C LEU A 101 -11.64 45.01 -1.06
N PRO A 102 -11.07 45.25 0.14
CA PRO A 102 -10.98 44.22 1.18
C PRO A 102 -12.33 43.56 1.50
N GLY A 103 -13.40 44.35 1.66
CA GLY A 103 -14.75 43.83 1.91
C GLY A 103 -15.27 42.94 0.77
N PHE A 104 -15.17 43.42 -0.48
CA PHE A 104 -15.52 42.63 -1.66
C PHE A 104 -14.74 41.31 -1.73
N LEU A 105 -13.42 41.35 -1.53
CA LEU A 105 -12.58 40.16 -1.59
C LEU A 105 -12.91 39.17 -0.46
N ASN A 106 -13.32 39.64 0.72
CA ASN A 106 -13.80 38.79 1.80
C ASN A 106 -15.10 38.06 1.42
N GLU A 107 -16.10 38.78 0.88
CA GLU A 107 -17.36 38.17 0.43
C GLU A 107 -17.14 37.15 -0.69
N GLN A 108 -16.27 37.46 -1.65
CA GLN A 108 -15.93 36.51 -2.72
C GLN A 108 -15.14 35.31 -2.17
N TYR A 109 -14.26 35.52 -1.19
CA TYR A 109 -13.54 34.44 -0.52
C TYR A 109 -14.51 33.48 0.17
N GLU A 110 -15.45 33.98 0.98
CA GLU A 110 -16.44 33.15 1.67
C GLU A 110 -17.33 32.40 0.67
N ARG A 111 -17.82 33.08 -0.36
CA ARG A 111 -18.61 32.44 -1.43
C ARG A 111 -17.83 31.34 -2.13
N PHE A 112 -16.57 31.58 -2.50
CA PHE A 112 -15.75 30.54 -3.14
C PHE A 112 -15.41 29.41 -2.19
N ARG A 113 -15.23 29.69 -0.89
CA ARG A 113 -15.02 28.69 0.15
C ARG A 113 -16.24 27.77 0.25
N GLU A 114 -17.45 28.32 0.40
CA GLU A 114 -18.70 27.56 0.47
C GLU A 114 -18.88 26.65 -0.76
N ASN A 115 -18.73 27.20 -1.97
CA ASN A 115 -18.78 26.41 -3.21
C ASN A 115 -17.71 25.30 -3.26
N ALA A 116 -16.53 25.55 -2.71
CA ALA A 116 -15.46 24.54 -2.64
C ALA A 116 -15.76 23.44 -1.62
N GLU A 117 -16.43 23.76 -0.50
CA GLU A 117 -16.91 22.79 0.48
C GLU A 117 -18.01 21.89 -0.11
N GLU A 118 -18.96 22.46 -0.85
CA GLU A 118 -20.00 21.69 -1.56
C GLU A 118 -19.39 20.73 -2.58
N ARG A 119 -18.50 21.22 -3.46
CA ARG A 119 -17.76 20.36 -4.40
C ARG A 119 -16.95 19.28 -3.69
N GLN A 120 -16.38 19.59 -2.52
CA GLN A 120 -15.66 18.58 -1.74
C GLN A 120 -16.58 17.46 -1.26
N ASN A 121 -17.83 17.76 -0.90
CA ASN A 121 -18.82 16.74 -0.52
C ASN A 121 -19.19 15.85 -1.72
N GLU A 122 -19.43 16.43 -2.90
CA GLU A 122 -19.66 15.66 -4.14
C GLU A 122 -18.48 14.73 -4.46
N VAL A 123 -17.25 15.21 -4.24
CA VAL A 123 -16.03 14.43 -4.42
C VAL A 123 -15.96 13.25 -3.44
N LEU A 124 -16.41 13.43 -2.20
CA LEU A 124 -16.46 12.34 -1.22
C LEU A 124 -17.54 11.31 -1.58
N GLU A 125 -18.67 11.74 -2.13
CA GLU A 125 -19.70 10.86 -2.68
C GLU A 125 -19.19 10.05 -3.88
N LEU A 126 -18.44 10.68 -4.79
CA LEU A 126 -17.81 9.94 -5.89
C LEU A 126 -16.82 8.87 -5.39
N LEU A 127 -16.02 9.19 -4.37
CA LEU A 127 -15.11 8.23 -3.75
C LEU A 127 -15.86 7.08 -3.07
N ALA A 128 -17.03 7.36 -2.49
CA ALA A 128 -17.93 6.35 -1.95
C ALA A 128 -18.38 5.37 -3.03
N THR A 129 -18.90 5.88 -4.15
CA THR A 129 -19.33 5.06 -5.28
C THR A 129 -18.19 4.21 -5.83
N ILE A 130 -16.97 4.75 -5.90
CA ILE A 130 -15.78 4.00 -6.33
C ILE A 130 -15.44 2.87 -5.34
N ALA A 131 -15.52 3.14 -4.04
CA ALA A 131 -15.27 2.13 -3.00
C ALA A 131 -16.33 1.02 -3.01
N GLU A 132 -17.61 1.36 -3.22
CA GLU A 132 -18.70 0.40 -3.33
C GLU A 132 -18.57 -0.45 -4.60
N ALA A 133 -18.22 0.17 -5.73
CA ALA A 133 -17.95 -0.53 -6.98
C ALA A 133 -16.79 -1.53 -6.83
N TYR A 134 -15.74 -1.17 -6.08
CA TYR A 134 -14.64 -2.09 -5.79
C TYR A 134 -15.12 -3.35 -5.06
N VAL A 135 -15.87 -3.16 -3.98
CA VAL A 135 -16.37 -4.27 -3.15
C VAL A 135 -17.34 -5.16 -3.93
N THR A 136 -18.27 -4.57 -4.66
CA THR A 136 -19.30 -5.32 -5.39
C THR A 136 -18.74 -6.02 -6.63
N VAL A 137 -17.92 -5.33 -7.44
CA VAL A 137 -17.44 -5.87 -8.72
C VAL A 137 -16.18 -6.71 -8.54
N LEU A 138 -15.16 -6.18 -7.87
CA LEU A 138 -13.85 -6.85 -7.77
C LEU A 138 -13.80 -7.87 -6.63
N VAL A 139 -14.39 -7.58 -5.47
CA VAL A 139 -14.35 -8.54 -4.34
C VAL A 139 -15.43 -9.60 -4.51
N ALA A 140 -16.71 -9.19 -4.51
CA ALA A 140 -17.82 -10.14 -4.60
C ALA A 140 -17.94 -10.80 -5.99
N GLY A 141 -17.73 -10.05 -7.08
CA GLY A 141 -17.76 -10.61 -8.43
C GLY A 141 -16.69 -11.68 -8.66
N MET A 142 -15.47 -11.48 -8.17
CA MET A 142 -14.41 -12.49 -8.29
C MET A 142 -14.66 -13.70 -7.39
N LEU A 143 -15.19 -13.50 -6.17
CA LEU A 143 -15.65 -14.61 -5.32
C LEU A 143 -16.71 -15.46 -6.02
N PHE A 144 -17.72 -14.81 -6.59
CA PHE A 144 -18.78 -15.51 -7.29
C PHE A 144 -18.24 -16.32 -8.47
N LEU A 145 -17.31 -15.75 -9.24
CA LEU A 145 -16.65 -16.45 -10.32
C LEU A 145 -15.81 -17.63 -9.84
N ILE A 146 -15.08 -17.47 -8.72
CA ILE A 146 -14.35 -18.56 -8.06
C ILE A 146 -15.33 -19.69 -7.69
N THR A 147 -16.44 -19.37 -7.01
CA THR A 147 -17.42 -20.37 -6.57
C THR A 147 -18.08 -21.08 -7.75
N ILE A 148 -18.38 -20.37 -8.84
CA ILE A 148 -18.95 -20.99 -10.05
C ILE A 148 -17.95 -21.96 -10.67
N LEU A 149 -16.70 -21.54 -10.85
CA LEU A 149 -15.66 -22.38 -11.45
C LEU A 149 -15.42 -23.64 -10.62
N LEU A 150 -15.46 -23.52 -9.30
CA LEU A 150 -15.35 -24.68 -8.42
C LEU A 150 -16.56 -25.62 -8.54
N VAL A 151 -17.78 -25.10 -8.51
CA VAL A 151 -19.01 -25.91 -8.67
C VAL A 151 -19.04 -26.60 -10.03
N PHE A 152 -18.60 -25.93 -11.10
CA PHE A 152 -18.49 -26.55 -12.42
C PHE A 152 -17.37 -27.60 -12.48
N GLY A 153 -16.29 -27.38 -11.72
CA GLY A 153 -15.22 -28.34 -11.46
C GLY A 153 -15.74 -29.65 -10.87
N LEU A 154 -16.69 -29.56 -9.95
CA LEU A 154 -17.33 -30.71 -9.30
C LEU A 154 -18.21 -31.54 -10.23
N THR A 155 -18.83 -30.92 -11.25
CA THR A 155 -19.91 -31.56 -12.02
C THR A 155 -19.55 -31.96 -13.44
N THR A 156 -18.53 -31.35 -14.07
CA THR A 156 -18.43 -31.40 -15.53
C THR A 156 -17.02 -31.54 -16.10
N THR A 157 -16.06 -30.73 -15.65
CA THR A 157 -14.72 -30.67 -16.27
C THR A 157 -13.70 -30.12 -15.29
N ASP A 158 -12.42 -30.49 -15.40
CA ASP A 158 -11.34 -29.85 -14.65
C ASP A 158 -11.29 -28.32 -14.90
N THR A 159 -11.52 -27.54 -13.84
CA THR A 159 -11.49 -26.08 -13.85
C THR A 159 -10.24 -25.49 -13.21
N LEU A 160 -9.27 -26.32 -12.80
CA LEU A 160 -8.07 -25.88 -12.08
C LEU A 160 -7.30 -24.85 -12.90
N TRP A 161 -7.08 -25.10 -14.19
CA TRP A 161 -6.40 -24.16 -15.08
C TRP A 161 -7.12 -22.80 -15.16
N ALA A 162 -8.46 -22.80 -15.14
CA ALA A 162 -9.27 -21.59 -15.21
C ALA A 162 -9.20 -20.82 -13.88
N LEU A 163 -9.21 -21.52 -12.74
CA LEU A 163 -8.99 -20.94 -11.41
C LEU A 163 -7.59 -20.35 -11.29
N GLN A 164 -6.55 -21.04 -11.77
CA GLN A 164 -5.18 -20.53 -11.79
C GLN A 164 -5.07 -19.25 -12.63
N LEU A 165 -5.66 -19.23 -13.83
CA LEU A 165 -5.70 -18.02 -14.67
C LEU A 165 -6.46 -16.89 -13.96
N LEU A 166 -7.59 -17.19 -13.32
CA LEU A 166 -8.37 -16.22 -12.58
C LEU A 166 -7.56 -15.60 -11.43
N ILE A 167 -6.91 -16.44 -10.61
CA ILE A 167 -6.27 -16.02 -9.37
C ILE A 167 -4.90 -15.39 -9.62
N TYR A 168 -4.08 -15.95 -10.50
CA TYR A 168 -2.72 -15.43 -10.73
C TYR A 168 -2.64 -14.33 -11.79
N VAL A 169 -3.63 -14.22 -12.68
CA VAL A 169 -3.61 -13.21 -13.76
C VAL A 169 -4.75 -12.21 -13.59
N MET A 170 -6.00 -12.66 -13.58
CA MET A 170 -7.15 -11.75 -13.64
C MET A 170 -7.32 -10.93 -12.34
N ILE A 171 -7.21 -11.53 -11.15
CA ILE A 171 -7.31 -10.82 -9.87
C ILE A 171 -6.22 -9.75 -9.73
N PRO A 172 -4.91 -10.05 -9.91
CA PRO A 172 -3.87 -9.05 -9.86
C PRO A 172 -4.06 -7.96 -10.90
N LEU A 173 -4.37 -8.32 -12.15
CA LEU A 173 -4.57 -7.34 -13.23
C LEU A 173 -5.74 -6.41 -12.94
N ALA A 174 -6.88 -6.95 -12.48
CA ALA A 174 -8.05 -6.16 -12.11
C ALA A 174 -7.75 -5.21 -10.95
N ASN A 175 -7.09 -5.69 -9.89
CA ASN A 175 -6.72 -4.85 -8.74
C ASN A 175 -5.68 -3.78 -9.10
N VAL A 176 -4.67 -4.10 -9.91
CA VAL A 176 -3.68 -3.11 -10.39
C VAL A 176 -4.36 -2.09 -11.30
N GLY A 177 -5.21 -2.53 -12.22
CA GLY A 177 -6.01 -1.64 -13.08
C GLY A 177 -6.89 -0.70 -12.26
N PHE A 178 -7.56 -1.22 -11.24
CA PHE A 178 -8.35 -0.43 -10.30
C PHE A 178 -7.49 0.55 -9.49
N ALA A 179 -6.34 0.11 -8.97
CA ALA A 179 -5.43 0.98 -8.22
C ALA A 179 -4.91 2.15 -9.06
N VAL A 180 -4.57 1.90 -10.34
CA VAL A 180 -4.18 2.94 -11.30
C VAL A 180 -5.35 3.88 -11.60
N PHE A 181 -6.54 3.34 -11.89
CA PHE A 181 -7.76 4.13 -12.10
C PHE A 181 -8.06 5.04 -10.89
N LEU A 182 -8.02 4.48 -9.69
CA LEU A 182 -8.23 5.20 -8.44
C LEU A 182 -7.15 6.27 -8.24
N GLN A 183 -5.88 5.98 -8.57
CA GLN A 183 -4.81 6.96 -8.45
C GLN A 183 -5.05 8.16 -9.36
N GLN A 184 -5.42 7.90 -10.63
CA GLN A 184 -5.75 8.95 -11.58
C GLN A 184 -6.92 9.80 -11.09
N LYS A 185 -7.97 9.18 -10.52
CA LYS A 185 -9.11 9.91 -9.95
C LYS A 185 -8.68 10.72 -8.73
N LEU A 186 -7.95 10.15 -7.77
CA LEU A 186 -7.46 10.86 -6.59
C LEU A 186 -6.53 12.04 -6.93
N ASP A 187 -5.67 11.88 -7.95
CA ASP A 187 -4.81 12.94 -8.46
C ASP A 187 -5.61 14.05 -9.13
N ALA A 188 -6.61 13.71 -9.94
CA ALA A 188 -7.51 14.66 -10.59
C ALA A 188 -8.37 15.44 -9.58
N LEU A 189 -8.72 14.81 -8.46
CA LEU A 189 -9.49 15.41 -7.37
C LEU A 189 -8.62 16.22 -6.39
N GLY A 190 -7.30 16.27 -6.59
CA GLY A 190 -6.37 16.98 -5.70
C GLY A 190 -6.26 16.38 -4.29
N ILE A 191 -6.69 15.13 -4.12
CA ILE A 191 -6.72 14.42 -2.82
C ILE A 191 -5.36 13.80 -2.51
N ALA A 192 -4.63 13.38 -3.54
CA ALA A 192 -3.28 12.87 -3.40
C ALA A 192 -2.40 13.95 -2.75
N ARG A 193 -1.71 13.57 -1.67
CA ARG A 193 -0.84 14.47 -0.89
C ARG A 193 0.43 14.77 -1.70
N ARG A 194 0.33 15.65 -2.70
CA ARG A 194 1.50 16.14 -3.46
C ARG A 194 2.39 16.95 -2.51
N SER A 195 3.71 16.77 -2.61
CA SER A 195 4.66 17.58 -1.85
C SER A 195 4.75 18.97 -2.46
N GLY A 196 4.25 20.01 -1.75
CA GLY A 196 4.38 21.41 -2.16
C GLY A 196 5.81 21.98 -2.08
N GLY A 197 6.78 21.20 -1.57
CA GLY A 197 8.13 21.68 -1.27
C GLY A 197 8.92 22.26 -2.45
N ALA A 198 8.62 21.86 -3.69
CA ALA A 198 9.35 22.33 -4.88
C ALA A 198 9.28 23.85 -5.12
N VAL A 199 8.26 24.52 -4.57
CA VAL A 199 8.18 26.00 -4.61
C VAL A 199 9.14 26.61 -3.58
N LEU A 200 9.15 26.09 -2.35
CA LEU A 200 10.04 26.57 -1.29
C LEU A 200 11.52 26.29 -1.60
N ASP A 201 11.83 25.23 -2.34
CA ASP A 201 13.19 24.92 -2.79
C ASP A 201 13.74 25.97 -3.76
N ARG A 202 12.86 26.70 -4.47
CA ARG A 202 13.24 27.78 -5.40
C ARG A 202 13.31 29.15 -4.75
N MET A 203 12.63 29.37 -3.63
CA MET A 203 12.82 30.59 -2.85
C MET A 203 14.24 30.60 -2.30
N THR A 204 15.00 31.68 -2.48
CA THR A 204 16.32 31.81 -1.86
C THR A 204 16.15 32.11 -0.36
N ALA A 205 16.70 31.26 0.51
CA ALA A 205 16.87 31.58 1.92
C ALA A 205 18.34 31.97 2.10
N ALA A 206 18.61 33.27 2.13
CA ALA A 206 19.97 33.81 2.03
C ALA A 206 20.65 34.00 3.40
N THR A 207 19.87 33.99 4.48
CA THR A 207 20.38 34.20 5.84
C THR A 207 20.38 32.91 6.67
N PRO A 208 21.28 32.74 7.66
CA PRO A 208 22.41 33.61 7.89
C PRO A 208 23.39 33.49 6.72
N VAL A 209 23.92 34.64 6.27
CA VAL A 209 24.98 34.66 5.26
C VAL A 209 26.21 34.06 5.94
N TYR A 210 26.40 32.75 5.81
CA TYR A 210 27.71 32.19 6.11
C TYR A 210 28.66 32.77 5.08
N SER A 211 29.64 33.53 5.54
CA SER A 211 30.83 33.84 4.78
C SER A 211 31.57 32.51 4.55
N ALA A 212 31.08 31.68 3.64
CA ALA A 212 31.96 30.68 3.03
C ALA A 212 32.99 31.53 2.28
N PRO A 213 34.26 31.56 2.68
CA PRO A 213 35.26 32.31 1.93
C PRO A 213 35.19 31.83 0.50
N GLU A 214 35.04 32.75 -0.44
CA GLU A 214 35.22 32.45 -1.86
C GLU A 214 36.62 31.84 -1.95
N ILE A 215 36.70 30.53 -2.17
CA ILE A 215 37.99 29.86 -2.34
C ILE A 215 38.54 30.46 -3.63
N ASP A 216 39.49 31.39 -3.50
CA ASP A 216 40.12 32.05 -4.63
C ASP A 216 40.80 30.97 -5.47
N SER A 217 40.12 30.57 -6.53
CA SER A 217 40.54 29.49 -7.44
C SER A 217 41.50 30.00 -8.52
N ARG A 218 41.93 31.26 -8.39
CA ARG A 218 42.86 31.93 -9.30
C ARG A 218 44.28 31.64 -8.85
N ARG A 219 45.08 31.08 -9.74
CA ARG A 219 46.54 31.05 -9.57
C ARG A 219 47.14 32.40 -9.95
N ALA A 220 48.35 32.67 -9.48
CA ALA A 220 49.12 33.88 -9.81
C ALA A 220 49.39 34.06 -11.32
N ASP A 221 49.20 33.01 -12.13
CA ASP A 221 49.31 33.00 -13.59
C ASP A 221 47.98 33.26 -14.33
N GLY A 222 46.88 33.53 -13.60
CA GLY A 222 45.55 33.74 -14.20
C GLY A 222 44.81 32.45 -14.58
N GLY A 223 45.35 31.27 -14.28
CA GLY A 223 44.68 29.99 -14.50
C GLY A 223 43.63 29.67 -13.43
N LEU A 224 42.51 29.05 -13.83
CA LEU A 224 41.53 28.45 -12.92
C LEU A 224 42.03 27.09 -12.44
N SER A 225 42.26 26.90 -11.15
CA SER A 225 42.54 25.56 -10.61
C SER A 225 41.32 24.69 -10.84
N THR A 226 41.42 23.64 -11.65
CA THR A 226 40.31 22.72 -11.86
C THR A 226 40.05 21.99 -10.55
N ASP A 227 38.97 22.37 -9.87
CA ASP A 227 38.53 21.93 -8.54
C ASP A 227 38.11 20.44 -8.48
N ARG A 228 38.65 19.59 -9.35
CA ARG A 228 38.33 18.16 -9.41
C ARG A 228 38.67 17.42 -8.11
N ASN A 229 39.77 17.78 -7.46
CA ASN A 229 40.17 17.12 -6.21
C ASN A 229 39.29 17.53 -5.03
N ASN A 230 38.93 18.81 -4.93
CA ASN A 230 38.05 19.27 -3.88
C ASN A 230 36.62 18.75 -4.09
N ARG A 231 36.10 18.76 -5.33
CA ARG A 231 34.82 18.13 -5.67
C ARG A 231 34.79 16.64 -5.36
N ARG A 232 35.89 15.91 -5.62
CA ARG A 232 36.03 14.51 -5.22
C ARG A 232 36.04 14.36 -3.70
N MET A 233 36.73 15.24 -2.97
CA MET A 233 36.82 15.21 -1.51
C MET A 233 35.50 15.59 -0.84
N ILE A 234 34.78 16.57 -1.36
CA ILE A 234 33.41 16.92 -0.94
C ILE A 234 32.46 15.76 -1.26
N ALA A 235 32.54 15.16 -2.44
CA ALA A 235 31.71 13.99 -2.77
C ALA A 235 32.01 12.79 -1.86
N LEU A 236 33.28 12.58 -1.48
CA LEU A 236 33.69 11.57 -0.50
C LEU A 236 33.19 11.91 0.89
N TYR A 237 33.34 13.16 1.34
CA TYR A 237 32.84 13.65 2.62
C TYR A 237 31.32 13.53 2.70
N ASP A 238 30.58 13.86 1.66
CA ASP A 238 29.13 13.71 1.58
C ASP A 238 28.70 12.24 1.54
N ARG A 239 29.50 11.36 0.89
CA ARG A 239 29.26 9.92 0.89
C ARG A 239 29.48 9.32 2.28
N VAL A 240 30.58 9.69 2.93
CA VAL A 240 30.92 9.26 4.31
C VAL A 240 29.96 9.88 5.32
N GLY A 241 29.57 11.14 5.13
CA GLY A 241 28.60 11.86 5.95
C GLY A 241 27.25 11.17 5.96
N ARG A 242 26.73 10.78 4.79
CA ARG A 242 25.49 10.00 4.68
C ARG A 242 25.54 8.68 5.45
N VAL A 243 26.64 7.94 5.35
CA VAL A 243 26.83 6.67 6.08
C VAL A 243 26.99 6.92 7.58
N LYS A 244 27.77 7.93 7.97
CA LYS A 244 27.99 8.31 9.37
C LYS A 244 26.71 8.79 10.05
N GLU A 245 25.84 9.48 9.33
CA GLU A 245 24.55 9.97 9.82
C GLU A 245 23.54 8.81 9.97
N LEU A 246 23.59 7.84 9.04
CA LEU A 246 22.87 6.57 9.15
C LEU A 246 23.31 5.76 10.38
N LEU A 247 24.61 5.70 10.66
CA LEU A 247 25.17 4.97 11.81
C LEU A 247 24.98 5.71 13.15
N ARG A 248 25.10 7.04 13.16
CA ARG A 248 24.94 7.83 14.40
C ARG A 248 23.49 7.97 14.84
N SER A 249 22.54 7.91 13.92
CA SER A 249 21.12 8.07 14.24
C SER A 249 20.21 7.28 13.28
N PRO A 250 20.27 5.94 13.30
CA PRO A 250 19.52 5.10 12.36
C PRO A 250 18.01 5.38 12.43
N LEU A 251 17.46 5.50 13.64
CA LEU A 251 16.05 5.80 13.86
C LEU A 251 15.64 7.15 13.23
N ARG A 252 16.47 8.19 13.31
CA ARG A 252 16.14 9.49 12.71
C ARG A 252 16.22 9.45 11.18
N ALA A 253 17.18 8.73 10.60
CA ALA A 253 17.32 8.63 9.15
C ALA A 253 16.07 7.98 8.50
N PHE A 254 15.56 6.89 9.07
CA PHE A 254 14.39 6.19 8.54
C PHE A 254 13.07 6.92 8.82
N LEU A 255 12.95 7.59 9.98
CA LEU A 255 11.73 8.33 10.34
C LEU A 255 11.47 9.55 9.45
N TRP A 256 12.49 10.11 8.76
CA TRP A 256 12.32 11.27 7.87
C TRP A 256 12.03 10.89 6.42
N ASP A 257 12.41 9.68 6.00
CA ASP A 257 12.12 9.15 4.68
C ASP A 257 11.83 7.65 4.76
N PRO A 258 10.56 7.27 5.00
CA PRO A 258 10.16 5.86 5.15
C PRO A 258 10.53 5.00 3.94
N ALA A 259 10.66 5.58 2.74
CA ALA A 259 11.01 4.82 1.53
C ALA A 259 12.45 4.29 1.57
N LYS A 260 13.36 4.96 2.29
CA LYS A 260 14.74 4.47 2.48
C LYS A 260 14.81 3.19 3.30
N LEU A 261 13.78 2.89 4.09
CA LEU A 261 13.73 1.66 4.87
C LEU A 261 13.63 0.42 3.98
N LEU A 262 12.98 0.52 2.81
CA LEU A 262 12.89 -0.58 1.85
C LEU A 262 14.26 -1.00 1.30
N TRP A 263 15.20 -0.05 1.20
CA TRP A 263 16.58 -0.36 0.80
C TRP A 263 17.33 -1.23 1.83
N LEU A 264 16.85 -1.29 3.08
CA LEU A 264 17.39 -2.16 4.12
C LEU A 264 16.55 -3.43 4.27
N THR A 265 15.22 -3.31 4.37
CA THR A 265 14.36 -4.47 4.68
C THR A 265 14.19 -5.43 3.51
N VAL A 266 14.19 -4.97 2.25
CA VAL A 266 14.07 -5.85 1.08
C VAL A 266 15.30 -6.75 0.94
N PRO A 267 16.55 -6.26 0.99
CA PRO A 267 17.73 -7.13 0.96
C PRO A 267 17.79 -8.10 2.14
N VAL A 268 17.38 -7.68 3.34
CA VAL A 268 17.32 -8.55 4.51
C VAL A 268 16.30 -9.67 4.31
N ALA A 269 15.11 -9.35 3.80
CA ALA A 269 14.08 -10.33 3.48
C ALA A 269 14.56 -11.34 2.42
N LEU A 270 15.19 -10.85 1.34
CA LEU A 270 15.78 -11.71 0.31
C LEU A 270 16.91 -12.60 0.86
N ALA A 271 17.74 -12.08 1.77
CA ALA A 271 18.79 -12.87 2.42
C ALA A 271 18.20 -13.97 3.32
N VAL A 272 17.14 -13.68 4.06
CA VAL A 272 16.42 -14.68 4.87
C VAL A 272 15.84 -15.77 3.99
N ILE A 273 15.19 -15.41 2.87
CA ILE A 273 14.68 -16.38 1.88
C ILE A 273 15.84 -17.22 1.34
N ALA A 274 16.93 -16.61 0.91
CA ALA A 274 18.08 -17.31 0.33
C ALA A 274 18.74 -18.32 1.29
N VAL A 275 18.74 -18.03 2.60
CA VAL A 275 19.27 -18.94 3.63
C VAL A 275 18.30 -20.10 3.93
N ARG A 276 16.99 -19.87 3.84
CA ARG A 276 15.95 -20.87 4.15
C ARG A 276 15.58 -21.75 2.94
N LEU A 277 15.76 -21.24 1.73
CA LEU A 277 15.39 -21.91 0.48
C LEU A 277 16.05 -23.29 0.27
N PRO A 278 17.34 -23.53 0.63
CA PRO A 278 17.96 -24.84 0.46
C PRO A 278 17.29 -25.95 1.27
N ALA A 279 16.62 -25.63 2.39
CA ALA A 279 15.86 -26.61 3.15
C ALA A 279 14.58 -27.04 2.40
N ALA A 280 13.95 -26.13 1.66
CA ALA A 280 12.74 -26.40 0.88
C ALA A 280 13.00 -27.13 -0.46
N LEU A 281 14.28 -27.28 -0.85
CA LEU A 281 14.72 -27.93 -2.09
C LEU A 281 15.34 -29.31 -1.86
N GLN A 282 15.33 -29.82 -0.62
CA GLN A 282 15.95 -31.12 -0.27
C GLN A 282 15.04 -32.33 -0.48
N ALA A 283 13.73 -32.14 -0.69
CA ALA A 283 12.83 -33.20 -1.14
C ALA A 283 13.09 -33.53 -2.62
N ASP A 284 12.60 -34.67 -3.13
CA ASP A 284 12.66 -35.04 -4.56
C ASP A 284 11.80 -34.12 -5.48
N GLY A 285 11.42 -32.95 -4.97
CA GLY A 285 10.66 -31.88 -5.63
C GLY A 285 10.77 -30.54 -4.88
N VAL A 286 9.96 -29.56 -5.27
CA VAL A 286 9.87 -28.26 -4.57
C VAL A 286 8.76 -28.32 -3.53
N ALA A 287 9.09 -28.17 -2.25
CA ALA A 287 8.09 -28.03 -1.18
C ALA A 287 7.40 -26.66 -1.27
N VAL A 288 6.41 -26.53 -2.16
CA VAL A 288 5.75 -25.25 -2.50
C VAL A 288 5.22 -24.55 -1.24
N ARG A 289 4.65 -25.31 -0.30
CA ARG A 289 4.13 -24.77 0.97
C ARG A 289 5.19 -24.08 1.83
N MET A 290 6.38 -24.67 1.96
CA MET A 290 7.48 -24.04 2.70
C MET A 290 7.98 -22.77 2.01
N VAL A 291 8.05 -22.80 0.67
CA VAL A 291 8.42 -21.61 -0.11
C VAL A 291 7.41 -20.49 0.13
N ASP A 292 6.11 -20.79 0.10
CA ASP A 292 5.05 -19.82 0.34
C ASP A 292 5.12 -19.23 1.75
N ASP A 293 5.34 -20.04 2.79
CA ASP A 293 5.53 -19.56 4.15
C ASP A 293 6.68 -18.56 4.25
N TYR A 294 7.83 -18.89 3.66
CA TYR A 294 8.99 -17.99 3.65
C TYR A 294 8.71 -16.70 2.89
N LEU A 295 7.99 -16.77 1.77
CA LEU A 295 7.59 -15.62 0.99
C LEU A 295 6.62 -14.72 1.76
N VAL A 296 5.58 -15.29 2.38
CA VAL A 296 4.57 -14.54 3.15
C VAL A 296 5.18 -13.89 4.37
N GLN A 297 5.99 -14.61 5.15
CA GLN A 297 6.68 -14.05 6.33
C GLN A 297 7.62 -12.92 5.95
N SER A 298 8.37 -13.08 4.85
CA SER A 298 9.28 -12.06 4.33
C SER A 298 8.53 -10.82 3.82
N LEU A 299 7.43 -11.02 3.10
CA LEU A 299 6.56 -9.94 2.63
C LEU A 299 5.93 -9.19 3.80
N LEU A 300 5.42 -9.92 4.79
CA LEU A 300 4.84 -9.35 6.01
C LEU A 300 5.88 -8.55 6.79
N PHE A 301 7.11 -9.04 6.92
CA PHE A 301 8.21 -8.31 7.56
C PHE A 301 8.50 -6.97 6.86
N VAL A 302 8.59 -6.97 5.52
CA VAL A 302 8.83 -5.75 4.73
C VAL A 302 7.68 -4.77 4.88
N LEU A 303 6.43 -5.24 4.71
CA LEU A 303 5.23 -4.41 4.77
C LEU A 303 5.00 -3.85 6.18
N ALA A 304 5.10 -4.69 7.22
CA ALA A 304 4.88 -4.28 8.61
C ALA A 304 5.92 -3.26 9.07
N THR A 305 7.21 -3.50 8.80
CA THR A 305 8.27 -2.57 9.20
C THR A 305 8.13 -1.23 8.48
N TYR A 306 7.83 -1.25 7.18
CA TYR A 306 7.56 -0.03 6.41
C TYR A 306 6.30 0.70 6.90
N ALA A 307 5.22 -0.04 7.16
CA ALA A 307 3.96 0.49 7.67
C ALA A 307 4.12 1.24 8.99
N VAL A 308 4.86 0.68 9.95
CA VAL A 308 5.10 1.31 11.26
C VAL A 308 5.82 2.65 11.09
N VAL A 309 6.94 2.68 10.34
CA VAL A 309 7.72 3.91 10.13
C VAL A 309 6.92 4.94 9.34
N ARG A 310 6.18 4.51 8.33
CA ARG A 310 5.29 5.36 7.54
C ARG A 310 4.18 5.98 8.38
N GLU A 311 3.54 5.21 9.24
CA GLU A 311 2.47 5.66 10.13
C GLU A 311 3.01 6.68 11.17
N LEU A 312 4.20 6.45 11.74
CA LEU A 312 4.83 7.39 12.65
C LEU A 312 5.18 8.73 11.98
N TYR A 313 5.75 8.68 10.77
CA TYR A 313 6.03 9.86 9.96
C TYR A 313 4.75 10.65 9.64
N LYS A 314 3.71 9.94 9.19
CA LYS A 314 2.40 10.52 8.88
C LYS A 314 1.77 11.17 10.11
N ARG A 315 1.71 10.48 11.25
CA ARG A 315 1.16 11.02 12.51
C ARG A 315 1.91 12.25 12.99
N ARG A 316 3.22 12.34 12.77
CA ARG A 316 3.99 13.54 13.11
C ARG A 316 3.58 14.72 12.24
N ILE A 317 3.48 14.53 10.92
CA ILE A 317 3.08 15.57 9.98
C ILE A 317 1.65 16.04 10.26
N ASP A 318 0.72 15.10 10.40
CA ASP A 318 -0.69 15.42 10.59
C ASP A 318 -0.90 16.22 11.89
N ARG A 319 -0.14 15.92 12.95
CA ARG A 319 -0.16 16.73 14.18
C ARG A 319 0.48 18.11 13.99
N ILE A 320 1.55 18.23 13.22
CA ILE A 320 2.16 19.54 12.89
C ILE A 320 1.16 20.42 12.15
N GLU A 321 0.47 19.87 11.15
CA GLU A 321 -0.58 20.58 10.40
C GLU A 321 -1.73 20.99 11.32
N ALA A 322 -2.21 20.10 12.20
CA ALA A 322 -3.30 20.37 13.13
C ALA A 322 -2.96 21.46 14.17
N SER A 323 -1.70 21.59 14.61
CA SER A 323 -1.26 22.63 15.55
C SER A 323 -0.88 23.96 14.88
N THR A 324 -0.75 24.00 13.55
CA THR A 324 -0.35 25.21 12.83
C THR A 324 -1.38 26.35 12.91
N PRO A 325 -2.70 26.13 12.72
CA PRO A 325 -3.69 27.20 12.85
C PRO A 325 -3.62 27.91 14.19
N GLU A 326 -3.53 27.17 15.29
CA GLU A 326 -3.46 27.75 16.64
C GLU A 326 -2.19 28.58 16.86
N PHE A 327 -1.06 28.13 16.31
CA PHE A 327 0.17 28.92 16.34
C PHE A 327 0.02 30.25 15.60
N LEU A 328 -0.58 30.24 14.40
CA LEU A 328 -0.83 31.45 13.62
C LEU A 328 -1.85 32.37 14.31
N GLU A 329 -2.88 31.80 14.91
CA GLU A 329 -3.91 32.51 15.69
C GLU A 329 -3.30 33.29 16.86
N ARG A 330 -2.40 32.66 17.62
CA ARG A 330 -1.70 33.30 18.74
C ARG A 330 -0.78 34.42 18.23
N LEU A 331 -0.05 34.20 17.14
CA LEU A 331 0.77 35.24 16.51
C LEU A 331 -0.07 36.41 15.99
N ALA A 332 -1.23 36.13 15.38
CA ALA A 332 -2.15 37.15 14.89
C ALA A 332 -2.59 38.06 16.03
N SER A 333 -3.06 37.47 17.14
CA SER A 333 -3.53 38.23 18.31
C SER A 333 -2.44 39.08 18.96
N LEU A 334 -1.18 38.62 18.99
CA LEU A 334 -0.07 39.42 19.52
C LEU A 334 0.34 40.55 18.57
N ASN A 335 0.29 40.32 17.26
CA ASN A 335 0.59 41.36 16.28
C ASN A 335 -0.53 42.41 16.20
N GLU A 336 -1.80 42.00 16.30
CA GLU A 336 -2.95 42.91 16.45
C GLU A 336 -2.87 43.73 17.76
N ALA A 337 -2.21 43.20 18.79
CA ALA A 337 -1.89 43.94 20.02
C ALA A 337 -0.65 44.86 19.91
N GLY A 338 -0.04 44.96 18.72
CA GLY A 338 1.07 45.86 18.42
C GLY A 338 2.48 45.26 18.56
N MET A 339 2.61 43.98 18.92
CA MET A 339 3.93 43.33 18.97
C MET A 339 4.45 43.02 17.56
N SER A 340 5.76 43.11 17.34
CA SER A 340 6.35 42.67 16.07
C SER A 340 6.20 41.15 15.87
N VAL A 341 6.27 40.66 14.63
CA VAL A 341 6.23 39.20 14.36
C VAL A 341 7.38 38.46 15.07
N VAL A 342 8.55 39.10 15.19
CA VAL A 342 9.73 38.56 15.89
C VAL A 342 9.44 38.42 17.39
N GLU A 343 8.93 39.47 18.02
CA GLU A 343 8.59 39.49 19.45
C GLU A 343 7.43 38.54 19.77
N GLY A 344 6.43 38.49 18.90
CA GLY A 344 5.34 37.52 18.98
C GLY A 344 5.86 36.08 18.93
N LEU A 345 6.84 35.78 18.08
CA LEU A 345 7.47 34.46 17.99
C LEU A 345 8.19 34.09 19.29
N ASP A 346 8.91 35.03 19.91
CA ASP A 346 9.57 34.83 21.22
C ASP A 346 8.54 34.56 22.33
N ARG A 347 7.41 35.28 22.32
CA ARG A 347 6.35 35.10 23.30
C ARG A 347 5.65 33.75 23.15
N VAL A 348 5.40 33.33 21.91
CA VAL A 348 4.65 32.11 21.57
C VAL A 348 5.50 30.85 21.73
N ARG A 349 6.82 30.88 21.51
CA ARG A 349 7.68 29.70 21.72
C ARG A 349 7.72 29.20 23.17
N GLY A 350 7.37 30.06 24.14
CA GLY A 350 7.26 29.71 25.55
C GLY A 350 5.90 29.11 25.93
N SER A 351 4.95 29.04 24.99
CA SER A 351 3.64 28.42 25.19
C SER A 351 3.64 26.95 24.77
N ASP A 352 2.67 26.17 25.25
CA ASP A 352 2.49 24.79 24.79
C ASP A 352 1.94 24.80 23.36
N LEU A 353 2.76 24.34 22.42
CA LEU A 353 2.45 24.15 21.00
C LEU A 353 2.51 22.65 20.62
N GLY A 354 2.57 21.76 21.61
CA GLY A 354 2.65 20.32 21.43
C GLY A 354 3.79 19.90 20.50
N VAL A 355 3.44 19.23 19.39
CA VAL A 355 4.42 18.70 18.43
C VAL A 355 5.12 19.77 17.58
N LEU A 356 4.57 20.99 17.56
CA LEU A 356 5.11 22.11 16.78
C LEU A 356 6.23 22.82 17.54
N THR A 357 6.26 22.73 18.88
CA THR A 357 7.28 23.30 19.76
C THR A 357 8.72 23.13 19.25
N PRO A 358 9.22 21.92 18.90
CA PRO A 358 10.59 21.75 18.42
C PRO A 358 10.85 22.43 17.07
N GLU A 359 9.83 22.62 16.23
CA GLU A 359 9.97 23.34 14.96
C GLU A 359 9.94 24.86 15.19
N VAL A 360 9.06 25.38 16.05
CA VAL A 360 9.02 26.81 16.43
C VAL A 360 10.32 27.23 17.13
N GLN A 361 10.83 26.42 18.05
CA GLN A 361 12.13 26.66 18.68
C GLN A 361 13.27 26.70 17.66
N ARG A 362 13.17 25.91 16.57
CA ARG A 362 14.18 25.91 15.51
C ARG A 362 14.08 27.17 14.65
N VAL A 363 12.86 27.65 14.36
CA VAL A 363 12.64 28.94 13.69
C VAL A 363 13.17 30.09 14.56
N TRP A 364 12.84 30.09 15.86
CA TRP A 364 13.37 31.09 16.79
C TRP A 364 14.90 31.07 16.86
N ARG A 365 15.50 29.89 16.96
CA ARG A 365 16.96 29.74 16.98
C ARG A 365 17.62 30.29 15.71
N ASP A 366 17.01 30.06 14.55
CA ASP A 366 17.49 30.64 13.29
C ASP A 366 17.49 32.18 13.36
N VAL A 367 16.43 32.77 13.92
CA VAL A 367 16.28 34.23 14.08
C VAL A 367 17.25 34.77 15.14
N GLU A 368 17.44 34.08 16.25
CA GLU A 368 18.40 34.41 17.31
C GLU A 368 19.85 34.42 16.78
N TYR A 369 20.16 33.53 15.83
CA TYR A 369 21.44 33.52 15.11
C TYR A 369 21.52 34.52 13.95
N GLY A 370 20.60 35.48 13.88
CA GLY A 370 20.63 36.59 12.93
C GLY A 370 20.03 36.29 11.55
N ALA A 371 19.26 35.20 11.40
CA ALA A 371 18.49 35.00 10.18
C ALA A 371 17.22 35.83 10.16
N ASN A 372 16.77 36.22 8.96
CA ASN A 372 15.48 36.87 8.82
C ASN A 372 14.34 35.88 9.12
N VAL A 373 13.24 36.38 9.71
CA VAL A 373 12.08 35.54 10.08
C VAL A 373 11.47 34.87 8.84
N ASP A 374 11.38 35.57 7.72
CA ASP A 374 10.88 35.02 6.46
C ASP A 374 11.76 33.86 5.96
N ASP A 375 13.09 34.01 6.00
CA ASP A 375 14.03 32.93 5.65
C ASP A 375 13.92 31.72 6.61
N ALA A 376 13.73 31.97 7.90
CA ALA A 376 13.53 30.92 8.91
C ALA A 376 12.22 30.16 8.69
N LEU A 377 11.14 30.85 8.31
CA LEU A 377 9.86 30.24 7.92
C LEU A 377 9.98 29.44 6.62
N ILE A 378 10.72 29.93 5.62
CA ILE A 378 11.01 29.17 4.39
C ILE A 378 11.73 27.86 4.75
N ARG A 379 12.75 27.89 5.61
CA ARG A 379 13.42 26.68 6.10
C ARG A 379 12.48 25.74 6.85
N PHE A 380 11.59 26.26 7.68
CA PHE A 380 10.54 25.47 8.33
C PHE A 380 9.66 24.75 7.30
N GLY A 381 9.16 25.47 6.30
CA GLY A 381 8.36 24.89 5.23
C GLY A 381 9.14 23.82 4.44
N ARG A 382 10.43 24.02 4.16
CA ARG A 382 11.28 23.02 3.49
C ARG A 382 11.54 21.76 4.33
N ARG A 383 11.41 21.83 5.66
CA ARG A 383 11.54 20.66 6.55
C ARG A 383 10.25 19.85 6.62
N VAL A 384 9.10 20.54 6.71
CA VAL A 384 7.78 19.88 6.84
C VAL A 384 7.24 19.40 5.50
N ARG A 385 7.50 20.16 4.41
CA ARG A 385 7.23 19.80 3.01
C ARG A 385 5.78 19.46 2.66
N THR A 386 4.81 19.96 3.42
CA THR A 386 3.40 19.80 3.07
C THR A 386 2.88 21.02 2.31
N THR A 387 1.84 20.78 1.52
CA THR A 387 1.22 21.82 0.70
C THR A 387 0.54 22.90 1.55
N ALA A 388 -0.12 22.51 2.64
CA ALA A 388 -0.73 23.42 3.61
C ALA A 388 0.31 24.39 4.18
N ILE A 389 1.40 23.84 4.73
CA ILE A 389 2.48 24.64 5.32
C ILE A 389 3.18 25.50 4.26
N THR A 390 3.40 24.96 3.06
CA THR A 390 4.02 25.73 1.96
C THR A 390 3.20 26.96 1.59
N ARG A 391 1.88 26.83 1.53
CA ARG A 391 0.96 27.94 1.22
C ARG A 391 0.98 29.00 2.32
N VAL A 392 0.87 28.57 3.58
CA VAL A 392 0.95 29.46 4.74
C VAL A 392 2.28 30.22 4.74
N VAL A 393 3.40 29.51 4.63
CA VAL A 393 4.74 30.12 4.61
C VAL A 393 4.87 31.09 3.43
N THR A 394 4.37 30.73 2.24
CA THR A 394 4.38 31.62 1.07
C THR A 394 3.56 32.89 1.32
N LEU A 395 2.36 32.78 1.88
CA LEU A 395 1.52 33.93 2.21
C LEU A 395 2.23 34.85 3.23
N LEU A 396 2.73 34.28 4.33
CA LEU A 396 3.37 35.04 5.41
C LEU A 396 4.66 35.72 4.95
N THR A 397 5.54 34.99 4.26
CA THR A 397 6.83 35.53 3.80
C THR A 397 6.65 36.68 2.81
N ASN A 398 5.70 36.56 1.90
CA ASN A 398 5.40 37.62 0.94
C ASN A 398 4.73 38.83 1.58
N ALA A 399 3.86 38.61 2.58
CA ALA A 399 3.25 39.71 3.34
C ALA A 399 4.28 40.46 4.19
N MET A 400 5.16 39.76 4.92
CA MET A 400 6.20 40.38 5.76
C MET A 400 7.18 41.24 4.96
N ARG A 401 7.43 40.88 3.69
CA ARG A 401 8.32 41.67 2.81
C ARG A 401 7.70 42.97 2.32
N ALA A 402 6.38 43.14 2.47
CA ALA A 402 5.64 44.21 1.84
C ALA A 402 4.89 45.11 2.83
N SER A 403 4.44 44.57 3.98
CA SER A 403 3.74 45.34 5.02
C SER A 403 4.25 44.98 6.42
N GLY A 404 4.15 45.93 7.34
CA GLY A 404 4.43 45.74 8.76
C GLY A 404 3.22 45.31 9.60
N ASP A 405 2.00 45.43 9.07
CA ASP A 405 0.77 44.98 9.75
C ASP A 405 0.42 43.55 9.30
N MET A 406 0.80 42.59 10.14
CA MET A 406 0.71 41.17 9.84
C MET A 406 -0.48 40.49 10.52
N GLY A 407 -1.15 41.15 11.46
CA GLY A 407 -2.25 40.62 12.26
C GLY A 407 -3.37 40.07 11.39
N PRO A 408 -3.95 40.90 10.49
CA PRO A 408 -4.96 40.45 9.56
C PRO A 408 -4.51 39.30 8.64
N VAL A 409 -3.25 39.33 8.17
CA VAL A 409 -2.70 38.29 7.29
C VAL A 409 -2.54 36.97 8.03
N LEU A 410 -2.01 36.99 9.26
CA LEU A 410 -1.86 35.83 10.14
C LEU A 410 -3.22 35.23 10.50
N ARG A 411 -4.23 36.07 10.74
CA ARG A 411 -5.61 35.64 10.98
C ARG A 411 -6.19 34.88 9.79
N ILE A 412 -6.03 35.42 8.59
CA ILE A 412 -6.52 34.76 7.36
C ILE A 412 -5.76 33.46 7.10
N ALA A 413 -4.44 33.44 7.34
CA ALA A 413 -3.63 32.23 7.24
C ALA A 413 -4.07 31.16 8.27
N SER A 414 -4.43 31.56 9.49
CA SER A 414 -5.00 30.70 10.54
C SER A 414 -6.33 30.09 10.08
N GLU A 415 -7.26 30.91 9.60
CA GLU A 415 -8.58 30.45 9.12
C GLU A 415 -8.45 29.51 7.91
N GLN A 416 -7.55 29.82 6.98
CA GLN A 416 -7.26 28.96 5.84
C GLN A 416 -6.65 27.62 6.29
N ALA A 417 -5.70 27.63 7.22
CA ALA A 417 -5.12 26.40 7.76
C ALA A 417 -6.17 25.57 8.53
N ARG A 418 -7.06 26.23 9.28
CA ARG A 418 -8.14 25.59 10.04
C ARG A 418 -9.16 24.91 9.13
N SER A 419 -9.59 25.58 8.06
CA SER A 419 -10.49 24.99 7.07
C SER A 419 -9.86 23.79 6.35
N GLU A 420 -8.57 23.86 5.98
CA GLU A 420 -7.84 22.71 5.41
C GLU A 420 -7.79 21.51 6.38
N VAL A 421 -7.57 21.73 7.68
CA VAL A 421 -7.60 20.69 8.70
C VAL A 421 -9.01 20.10 8.87
N LYS A 422 -10.04 20.95 8.95
CA LYS A 422 -11.45 20.53 9.09
C LYS A 422 -11.91 19.66 7.92
N LEU A 423 -11.61 20.07 6.69
CA LEU A 423 -11.95 19.30 5.48
C LEU A 423 -11.26 17.93 5.46
N ARG A 424 -10.01 17.89 5.93
CA ARG A 424 -9.26 16.65 6.04
C ARG A 424 -9.86 15.70 7.08
N GLU A 425 -10.30 16.22 8.23
CA GLU A 425 -10.99 15.43 9.23
C GLU A 425 -12.31 14.86 8.71
N GLN A 426 -13.12 15.67 8.03
CA GLN A 426 -14.37 15.22 7.40
C GLN A 426 -14.11 14.09 6.40
N ARG A 427 -13.13 14.27 5.50
CA ARG A 427 -12.69 13.24 4.56
C ARG A 427 -12.27 11.96 5.27
N ARG A 428 -11.46 12.07 6.32
CA ARG A 428 -10.98 10.89 7.08
C ARG A 428 -12.15 10.14 7.73
N ARG A 429 -13.14 10.84 8.29
CA ARG A 429 -14.32 10.22 8.91
C ARG A 429 -15.18 9.50 7.88
N GLN A 430 -15.43 10.11 6.73
CA GLN A 430 -16.21 9.48 5.66
C GLN A 430 -15.47 8.28 5.03
N MET A 431 -14.19 8.45 4.73
CA MET A 431 -13.37 7.37 4.17
C MET A 431 -13.14 6.22 5.17
N PHE A 432 -13.23 6.46 6.49
CA PHE A 432 -13.17 5.40 7.50
C PHE A 432 -14.31 4.39 7.36
N THR A 433 -15.54 4.85 7.06
CA THR A 433 -16.67 3.94 6.84
C THR A 433 -16.40 2.99 5.67
N TYR A 434 -15.84 3.48 4.56
CA TYR A 434 -15.50 2.63 3.41
C TYR A 434 -14.32 1.70 3.68
N LEU A 435 -13.34 2.16 4.44
CA LEU A 435 -12.27 1.29 4.94
C LEU A 435 -12.86 0.12 5.72
N VAL A 436 -13.82 0.36 6.63
CA VAL A 436 -14.51 -0.71 7.37
C VAL A 436 -15.22 -1.67 6.41
N VAL A 437 -15.94 -1.18 5.40
CA VAL A 437 -16.61 -2.04 4.41
C VAL A 437 -15.62 -2.94 3.68
N ILE A 438 -14.45 -2.41 3.27
CA ILE A 438 -13.41 -3.22 2.61
C ILE A 438 -12.88 -4.30 3.55
N TYR A 439 -12.65 -3.99 4.83
CA TYR A 439 -12.22 -4.97 5.83
C TYR A 439 -13.26 -6.06 6.06
N VAL A 440 -14.54 -5.70 6.17
CA VAL A 440 -15.64 -6.67 6.31
C VAL A 440 -15.73 -7.55 5.06
N SER A 441 -15.62 -6.97 3.88
CA SER A 441 -15.67 -7.71 2.61
C SER A 441 -14.51 -8.69 2.46
N PHE A 442 -13.31 -8.29 2.91
CA PHE A 442 -12.16 -9.18 2.99
C PHE A 442 -12.36 -10.30 4.03
N ALA A 443 -12.95 -10.02 5.18
CA ALA A 443 -13.27 -11.05 6.16
C ALA A 443 -14.31 -12.05 5.61
N VAL A 444 -15.35 -11.55 4.93
CA VAL A 444 -16.33 -12.40 4.23
C VAL A 444 -15.66 -13.24 3.15
N PHE A 445 -14.73 -12.66 2.38
CA PHE A 445 -13.92 -13.38 1.41
C PHE A 445 -13.15 -14.54 2.07
N LEU A 446 -12.46 -14.28 3.18
CA LEU A 446 -11.73 -15.31 3.91
C LEU A 446 -12.66 -16.41 4.43
N VAL A 447 -13.81 -16.05 4.99
CA VAL A 447 -14.80 -17.04 5.48
C VAL A 447 -15.32 -17.91 4.34
N ILE A 448 -15.62 -17.32 3.18
CA ILE A 448 -16.10 -18.08 2.01
C ILE A 448 -14.99 -19.01 1.50
N ILE A 449 -13.75 -18.54 1.38
CA ILE A 449 -12.63 -19.37 0.95
C ILE A 449 -12.36 -20.51 1.93
N ALA A 450 -12.42 -20.25 3.24
CA ALA A 450 -12.28 -21.29 4.25
C ALA A 450 -13.41 -22.31 4.15
N ALA A 451 -14.67 -21.87 4.06
CA ALA A 451 -15.83 -22.75 3.90
C ALA A 451 -15.73 -23.57 2.60
N VAL A 452 -15.25 -22.97 1.51
CA VAL A 452 -14.99 -23.67 0.26
C VAL A 452 -13.93 -24.76 0.46
N ASN A 453 -12.83 -24.46 1.15
CA ASN A 453 -11.76 -25.41 1.37
C ASN A 453 -12.15 -26.56 2.32
N GLU A 454 -12.99 -26.30 3.32
CA GLU A 454 -13.40 -27.31 4.31
C GLU A 454 -14.63 -28.13 3.88
N VAL A 455 -15.55 -27.53 3.11
CA VAL A 455 -16.81 -28.21 2.75
C VAL A 455 -16.81 -28.69 1.31
N LEU A 456 -16.28 -27.88 0.39
CA LEU A 456 -16.51 -28.07 -1.03
C LEU A 456 -15.35 -28.78 -1.75
N VAL A 457 -14.09 -28.52 -1.34
CA VAL A 457 -12.91 -29.23 -1.87
C VAL A 457 -12.92 -30.72 -1.48
N PRO A 458 -13.22 -31.13 -0.24
CA PRO A 458 -13.38 -32.54 0.14
C PRO A 458 -14.46 -33.29 -0.65
N ALA A 459 -15.48 -32.57 -1.11
CA ALA A 459 -16.56 -33.14 -1.90
C ALA A 459 -16.15 -33.44 -3.35
N LEU A 460 -14.92 -33.08 -3.77
CA LEU A 460 -14.38 -33.45 -5.07
C LEU A 460 -14.14 -34.96 -5.10
N PRO A 461 -14.74 -35.71 -6.06
CA PRO A 461 -14.53 -37.15 -6.15
C PRO A 461 -13.04 -37.46 -6.38
N GLU A 462 -12.47 -38.33 -5.54
CA GLU A 462 -11.06 -38.77 -5.62
C GLU A 462 -10.77 -39.59 -6.88
N THR A 463 -11.80 -40.27 -7.41
CA THR A 463 -11.74 -40.98 -8.69
C THR A 463 -13.05 -40.79 -9.44
N VAL A 464 -13.02 -40.19 -10.62
CA VAL A 464 -14.20 -40.19 -11.51
C VAL A 464 -14.36 -41.61 -12.06
N PRO A 465 -15.52 -42.29 -11.91
CA PRO A 465 -15.71 -43.65 -12.41
C PRO A 465 -15.44 -43.71 -13.91
N THR A 466 -14.31 -44.31 -14.30
CA THR A 466 -14.05 -44.59 -15.71
C THR A 466 -15.01 -45.68 -16.17
N PRO A 467 -15.73 -45.52 -17.30
CA PRO A 467 -16.57 -46.59 -17.83
C PRO A 467 -15.72 -47.86 -18.02
N SER A 468 -16.28 -49.02 -17.71
CA SER A 468 -15.62 -50.32 -17.92
C SER A 468 -14.97 -50.38 -19.29
N GLY A 469 -13.75 -50.93 -19.41
CA GLY A 469 -12.99 -50.94 -20.68
C GLY A 469 -13.76 -51.53 -21.88
N GLY A 470 -14.77 -52.36 -21.62
CA GLY A 470 -15.70 -52.88 -22.63
C GLY A 470 -16.68 -51.85 -23.22
N ASP A 471 -17.02 -50.78 -22.49
CA ASP A 471 -17.93 -49.71 -22.94
C ASP A 471 -17.18 -48.59 -23.67
N VAL A 472 -15.94 -48.31 -23.26
CA VAL A 472 -15.05 -47.33 -23.92
C VAL A 472 -14.58 -47.85 -25.29
N ALA A 473 -14.29 -49.17 -25.38
CA ALA A 473 -13.92 -49.82 -26.64
C ALA A 473 -15.04 -49.83 -27.69
N ARG A 474 -16.32 -49.83 -27.27
CA ARG A 474 -17.48 -49.74 -28.19
C ARG A 474 -17.65 -48.37 -28.82
N LEU A 475 -17.09 -47.33 -28.20
CA LEU A 475 -17.17 -45.94 -28.67
C LEU A 475 -15.93 -45.52 -29.47
N GLY A 476 -14.95 -46.40 -29.67
CA GLY A 476 -13.74 -46.11 -30.44
C GLY A 476 -12.83 -45.06 -29.80
N ALA A 477 -13.02 -44.75 -28.51
CA ALA A 477 -12.18 -43.86 -27.74
C ALA A 477 -11.06 -44.66 -27.04
N SER A 478 -9.89 -44.05 -26.89
CA SER A 478 -8.82 -44.63 -26.08
C SER A 478 -9.16 -44.54 -24.60
N PRO A 479 -8.98 -45.61 -23.80
CA PRO A 479 -9.11 -45.57 -22.34
C PRO A 479 -8.29 -44.43 -21.70
N ASP A 480 -7.13 -44.15 -22.30
CA ASP A 480 -6.18 -43.11 -21.90
C ASP A 480 -6.68 -41.67 -22.08
N ALA A 481 -7.76 -41.46 -22.86
CA ALA A 481 -8.40 -40.15 -22.97
C ALA A 481 -9.34 -39.86 -21.79
N PHE A 482 -9.77 -40.91 -21.07
CA PHE A 482 -10.66 -40.79 -19.90
C PHE A 482 -9.90 -40.79 -18.57
N SER A 483 -8.72 -41.44 -18.49
CA SER A 483 -7.84 -41.42 -17.31
C SER A 483 -7.36 -40.02 -16.92
N ARG A 484 -7.12 -39.12 -17.90
CA ARG A 484 -6.76 -37.70 -17.66
C ARG A 484 -7.85 -36.85 -17.01
N PHE A 485 -9.08 -37.36 -16.94
CA PHE A 485 -10.20 -36.72 -16.25
C PHE A 485 -10.49 -37.35 -14.89
N GLY A 486 -9.76 -38.42 -14.52
CA GLY A 486 -10.02 -39.22 -13.33
C GLY A 486 -9.29 -38.76 -12.07
N ASP A 487 -8.18 -38.02 -12.21
CA ASP A 487 -7.34 -37.58 -11.09
C ASP A 487 -7.59 -36.10 -10.77
N VAL A 488 -8.39 -35.84 -9.74
CA VAL A 488 -8.66 -34.49 -9.26
C VAL A 488 -7.67 -34.17 -8.15
N ASN A 489 -6.65 -33.35 -8.47
CA ASN A 489 -5.64 -32.96 -7.50
C ASN A 489 -6.21 -31.95 -6.48
N GLN A 490 -6.78 -32.46 -5.39
CA GLN A 490 -7.38 -31.65 -4.32
C GLN A 490 -6.35 -30.69 -3.69
N ALA A 491 -5.10 -31.12 -3.52
CA ALA A 491 -4.03 -30.29 -2.97
C ALA A 491 -3.76 -29.04 -3.83
N ALA A 492 -3.84 -29.16 -5.16
CA ALA A 492 -3.66 -28.04 -6.08
C ALA A 492 -4.80 -27.01 -5.96
N TYR A 493 -6.04 -27.45 -5.77
CA TYR A 493 -7.17 -26.53 -5.53
C TYR A 493 -7.00 -25.78 -4.20
N THR A 494 -6.69 -26.49 -3.11
CA THR A 494 -6.41 -25.87 -1.80
C THR A 494 -5.28 -24.84 -1.87
N LEU A 495 -4.19 -25.15 -2.57
CA LEU A 495 -3.07 -24.25 -2.78
C LEU A 495 -3.45 -23.00 -3.58
N VAL A 496 -4.26 -23.15 -4.63
CA VAL A 496 -4.75 -22.03 -5.43
C VAL A 496 -5.69 -21.13 -4.62
N PHE A 497 -6.57 -21.69 -3.78
CA PHE A 497 -7.42 -20.91 -2.88
C PHE A 497 -6.63 -20.19 -1.79
N PHE A 498 -5.58 -20.83 -1.26
CA PHE A 498 -4.63 -20.18 -0.36
C PHE A 498 -3.99 -18.95 -1.02
N HIS A 499 -3.51 -19.08 -2.24
CA HIS A 499 -2.96 -17.94 -2.99
C HIS A 499 -4.00 -16.86 -3.28
N ALA A 500 -5.26 -17.24 -3.53
CA ALA A 500 -6.35 -16.27 -3.68
C ALA A 500 -6.52 -15.42 -2.43
N ALA A 501 -6.52 -16.03 -1.24
CA ALA A 501 -6.62 -15.31 0.04
C ALA A 501 -5.43 -14.34 0.25
N LEU A 502 -4.21 -14.79 -0.03
CA LEU A 502 -3.00 -13.96 0.12
C LEU A 502 -2.98 -12.78 -0.86
N LEU A 503 -3.23 -13.04 -2.15
CA LEU A 503 -3.26 -12.00 -3.17
C LEU A 503 -4.35 -10.98 -2.85
N GLN A 504 -5.54 -11.45 -2.49
CA GLN A 504 -6.64 -10.57 -2.11
C GLN A 504 -6.28 -9.72 -0.89
N ALA A 505 -5.64 -10.28 0.13
CA ALA A 505 -5.21 -9.55 1.32
C ALA A 505 -4.25 -8.40 0.98
N VAL A 506 -3.27 -8.66 0.12
CA VAL A 506 -2.28 -7.65 -0.29
C VAL A 506 -2.94 -6.54 -1.11
N PHE A 507 -3.68 -6.89 -2.16
CA PHE A 507 -4.29 -5.90 -3.07
C PHE A 507 -5.42 -5.11 -2.40
N ALA A 508 -6.33 -5.78 -1.69
CA ALA A 508 -7.40 -5.11 -0.95
C ALA A 508 -6.83 -4.19 0.14
N GLY A 509 -5.73 -4.59 0.80
CA GLY A 509 -5.05 -3.74 1.76
C GLY A 509 -4.45 -2.48 1.13
N PHE A 510 -3.76 -2.59 0.00
CA PHE A 510 -3.25 -1.42 -0.72
C PHE A 510 -4.36 -0.47 -1.19
N ILE A 511 -5.45 -1.03 -1.74
CA ILE A 511 -6.62 -0.26 -2.17
C ILE A 511 -7.32 0.40 -0.97
N ALA A 512 -7.44 -0.29 0.16
CA ALA A 512 -8.01 0.25 1.39
C ALA A 512 -7.26 1.49 1.88
N GLY A 513 -5.92 1.49 1.86
CA GLY A 513 -5.17 2.70 2.21
C GLY A 513 -5.18 3.78 1.14
N GLN A 514 -5.28 3.40 -0.13
CA GLN A 514 -5.41 4.38 -1.20
C GLN A 514 -6.74 5.15 -1.11
N LEU A 515 -7.85 4.45 -0.84
CA LEU A 515 -9.16 5.05 -0.55
C LEU A 515 -9.17 5.78 0.81
N GLY A 516 -8.76 5.10 1.88
CA GLY A 516 -8.82 5.61 3.24
C GLY A 516 -7.93 6.83 3.50
N GLU A 517 -6.74 6.83 2.91
CA GLU A 517 -5.65 7.74 3.29
C GLU A 517 -5.14 8.62 2.14
N GLY A 518 -5.57 8.32 0.90
CA GLY A 518 -5.26 9.09 -0.30
C GLY A 518 -3.90 8.78 -0.93
N SER A 519 -3.20 7.72 -0.51
CA SER A 519 -1.96 7.29 -1.17
C SER A 519 -1.71 5.79 -1.07
N LEU A 520 -1.12 5.21 -2.11
CA LEU A 520 -0.74 3.79 -2.12
C LEU A 520 0.27 3.43 -1.02
N ARG A 521 1.21 4.35 -0.74
CA ARG A 521 2.22 4.20 0.33
C ARG A 521 1.60 4.02 1.71
N ASP A 522 0.44 4.64 1.92
CA ASP A 522 -0.31 4.55 3.16
C ASP A 522 -1.08 3.21 3.27
N GLY A 523 -1.28 2.49 2.15
CA GLY A 523 -1.88 1.16 2.10
C GLY A 523 -1.04 0.01 2.64
N ALA A 524 0.27 0.20 2.80
CA ALA A 524 1.14 -0.86 3.32
C ALA A 524 0.73 -1.35 4.72
N LYS A 525 0.15 -0.50 5.57
CA LYS A 525 -0.35 -0.93 6.89
C LYS A 525 -1.58 -1.82 6.78
N HIS A 526 -2.47 -1.52 5.86
CA HIS A 526 -3.68 -2.29 5.63
C HIS A 526 -3.34 -3.62 4.97
N ALA A 527 -2.42 -3.62 3.99
CA ALA A 527 -1.87 -4.83 3.40
C ALA A 527 -1.16 -5.71 4.44
N ALA A 528 -0.34 -5.14 5.34
CA ALA A 528 0.30 -5.91 6.41
C ALA A 528 -0.73 -6.54 7.38
N ILE A 529 -1.76 -5.78 7.79
CA ILE A 529 -2.81 -6.28 8.69
C ILE A 529 -3.62 -7.39 8.00
N MET A 530 -4.12 -7.15 6.78
CA MET A 530 -4.92 -8.13 6.06
C MET A 530 -4.10 -9.37 5.71
N LEU A 531 -2.85 -9.21 5.27
CA LEU A 531 -1.96 -10.34 4.99
C LEU A 531 -1.69 -11.16 6.25
N GLY A 532 -1.44 -10.51 7.39
CA GLY A 532 -1.27 -11.19 8.67
C GLY A 532 -2.52 -11.94 9.11
N VAL A 533 -3.71 -11.36 8.91
CA VAL A 533 -4.99 -12.02 9.21
C VAL A 533 -5.24 -13.20 8.26
N ALA A 534 -5.00 -13.05 6.95
CA ALA A 534 -5.12 -14.15 6.00
C ALA A 534 -4.14 -15.28 6.34
N TYR A 535 -2.88 -14.95 6.62
CA TYR A 535 -1.87 -15.93 6.96
C TYR A 535 -2.25 -16.69 8.23
N LEU A 536 -2.63 -15.97 9.29
CA LEU A 536 -3.08 -16.59 10.55
C LEU A 536 -4.33 -17.44 10.34
N ALA A 537 -5.32 -16.96 9.57
CA ALA A 537 -6.53 -17.72 9.28
C ALA A 537 -6.19 -19.02 8.55
N VAL A 538 -5.33 -18.97 7.54
CA VAL A 538 -4.93 -20.18 6.82
C VAL A 538 -4.18 -21.13 7.74
N VAL A 539 -3.19 -20.66 8.50
CA VAL A 539 -2.41 -21.53 9.40
C VAL A 539 -3.30 -22.19 10.46
N LEU A 540 -4.36 -21.51 10.93
CA LEU A 540 -5.29 -22.06 11.92
C LEU A 540 -6.38 -22.97 11.33
N LEU A 541 -6.76 -22.77 10.07
CA LEU A 541 -7.88 -23.47 9.42
C LEU A 541 -7.43 -24.57 8.45
N SER A 542 -6.14 -24.63 8.08
CA SER A 542 -5.64 -25.70 7.23
C SER A 542 -5.48 -26.96 8.07
N SER A 543 -6.29 -28.00 7.82
CA SER A 543 -5.94 -29.34 8.26
C SER A 543 -4.79 -29.89 7.40
N PRO A 544 -3.86 -30.64 7.99
CA PRO A 544 -2.88 -31.39 7.22
C PRO A 544 -3.61 -32.43 6.35
N VAL A 545 -3.33 -32.42 5.06
CA VAL A 545 -3.85 -33.36 4.04
C VAL A 545 -2.72 -34.15 3.38
N ALA A 546 -3.00 -35.38 2.96
CA ALA A 546 -2.10 -36.21 2.18
C ALA A 546 -2.88 -37.02 1.14
N SER A 547 -2.25 -37.33 0.01
CA SER A 547 -2.79 -38.25 -1.01
C SER A 547 -1.74 -39.28 -1.40
N VAL A 548 -2.20 -40.49 -1.75
CA VAL A 548 -1.37 -41.61 -2.19
C VAL A 548 -1.94 -42.13 -3.50
N SER A 549 -1.11 -42.18 -4.55
CA SER A 549 -1.42 -42.90 -5.80
C SER A 549 -0.67 -44.23 -5.81
N ALA A 550 -1.42 -45.33 -5.88
CA ALA A 550 -0.88 -46.66 -6.04
C ALA A 550 -1.91 -47.53 -6.79
N GLU A 551 -1.71 -47.74 -8.10
CA GLU A 551 -2.59 -48.58 -8.92
C GLU A 551 -2.26 -50.08 -8.76
N PHE A 552 -0.98 -50.42 -8.61
CA PHE A 552 -0.50 -51.76 -8.31
C PHE A 552 0.83 -51.67 -7.55
N ALA A 553 1.00 -52.49 -6.52
CA ALA A 553 2.21 -52.50 -5.71
C ALA A 553 2.86 -53.89 -5.71
N VAL A 554 4.18 -53.93 -5.59
CA VAL A 554 4.98 -55.14 -5.80
C VAL A 554 5.96 -55.34 -4.65
N THR A 555 6.11 -56.58 -4.17
CA THR A 555 7.02 -56.91 -3.07
C THR A 555 8.03 -58.00 -3.42
N ASP A 556 9.29 -57.78 -3.04
CA ASP A 556 10.39 -58.76 -3.11
C ASP A 556 10.54 -59.52 -1.76
N GLY A 557 9.53 -59.46 -0.89
CA GLY A 557 9.51 -60.09 0.44
C GLY A 557 9.82 -59.14 1.60
N ASP A 558 10.87 -58.33 1.47
CA ASP A 558 11.40 -57.43 2.52
C ASP A 558 11.03 -55.94 2.30
N ARG A 559 10.40 -55.61 1.16
CA ARG A 559 10.02 -54.23 0.83
C ARG A 559 8.91 -54.17 -0.22
N ILE A 560 8.03 -53.19 -0.08
CA ILE A 560 7.02 -52.84 -1.07
C ILE A 560 7.57 -51.72 -1.96
N SER A 561 7.41 -51.89 -3.27
CA SER A 561 7.83 -50.98 -4.32
C SER A 561 6.68 -50.69 -5.28
N ASN A 562 6.85 -49.70 -6.15
CA ASN A 562 5.84 -49.23 -7.09
C ASN A 562 4.66 -48.45 -6.47
N VAL A 563 4.89 -47.73 -5.37
CA VAL A 563 3.99 -46.65 -4.94
C VAL A 563 4.31 -45.43 -5.79
N GLU A 564 3.40 -45.07 -6.71
CA GLU A 564 3.65 -44.10 -7.78
C GLU A 564 3.96 -42.71 -7.24
N SER A 565 3.09 -42.19 -6.38
CA SER A 565 3.28 -40.89 -5.74
C SER A 565 2.64 -40.83 -4.35
N VAL A 566 3.31 -40.11 -3.45
CA VAL A 566 2.78 -39.72 -2.15
C VAL A 566 2.95 -38.21 -1.99
N ASP A 567 1.85 -37.50 -1.81
CA ASP A 567 1.82 -36.07 -1.57
C ASP A 567 1.53 -35.79 -0.10
N LEU A 568 2.42 -35.04 0.54
CA LEU A 568 2.34 -34.71 1.96
C LEU A 568 2.26 -33.18 2.14
N SER A 569 1.18 -32.66 2.74
CA SER A 569 1.11 -31.23 3.06
C SER A 569 2.02 -30.81 4.23
N GLU A 570 2.31 -31.75 5.14
CA GLU A 570 3.27 -31.62 6.25
C GLU A 570 4.22 -32.83 6.22
N GLY A 571 5.27 -32.85 7.03
CA GLY A 571 6.20 -34.00 7.02
C GLY A 571 5.59 -35.21 7.71
N GLY A 572 5.98 -36.40 7.29
CA GLY A 572 5.34 -37.60 7.78
C GLY A 572 6.02 -38.91 7.38
N PHE A 573 5.27 -40.00 7.51
CA PHE A 573 5.71 -41.36 7.26
C PHE A 573 4.64 -42.10 6.46
N VAL A 574 5.04 -43.02 5.61
CA VAL A 574 4.13 -43.94 4.94
C VAL A 574 4.26 -45.29 5.64
N ALA A 575 3.16 -45.77 6.20
CA ALA A 575 3.07 -47.03 6.93
C ALA A 575 2.15 -48.00 6.18
N VAL A 576 2.46 -49.28 6.28
CA VAL A 576 1.70 -50.36 5.63
C VAL A 576 1.17 -51.30 6.69
N TYR A 577 -0.14 -51.54 6.62
CA TYR A 577 -0.89 -52.39 7.52
C TYR A 577 -1.47 -53.56 6.75
N ASP A 578 -1.47 -54.74 7.37
CA ASP A 578 -2.17 -55.92 6.85
C ASP A 578 -3.68 -55.64 6.80
N ASP A 579 -4.28 -55.80 5.63
CA ASP A 579 -5.71 -55.56 5.39
C ASP A 579 -6.44 -56.84 4.94
N SER A 580 -5.80 -58.01 5.12
CA SER A 580 -6.36 -59.32 4.71
C SER A 580 -7.71 -59.63 5.35
N ASP A 581 -7.92 -59.17 6.58
CA ASP A 581 -9.16 -59.35 7.35
C ASP A 581 -10.09 -58.11 7.31
N GLY A 582 -9.73 -57.06 6.55
CA GLY A 582 -10.47 -55.80 6.47
C GLY A 582 -10.41 -54.93 7.73
N GLU A 583 -9.40 -55.17 8.59
CA GLU A 583 -9.17 -54.40 9.83
C GLU A 583 -8.49 -53.03 9.57
N GLY A 584 -7.96 -52.79 8.36
CA GLY A 584 -7.38 -51.52 7.97
C GLY A 584 -6.22 -51.07 8.86
N ILE A 585 -6.34 -49.89 9.49
CA ILE A 585 -5.29 -49.30 10.35
C ILE A 585 -5.16 -50.04 11.69
N ASP A 586 -6.21 -50.74 12.11
CA ASP A 586 -6.18 -51.53 13.34
C ASP A 586 -5.50 -52.90 13.13
N GLY A 587 -5.17 -53.25 11.88
CA GLY A 587 -4.42 -54.46 11.51
C GLY A 587 -2.94 -54.43 11.91
N GLN A 588 -2.22 -55.51 11.60
CA GLN A 588 -0.80 -55.62 11.94
C GLN A 588 0.05 -54.66 11.09
N LEU A 589 0.87 -53.83 11.75
CA LEU A 589 1.86 -52.98 11.07
C LEU A 589 2.97 -53.85 10.46
N LEU A 590 3.05 -53.87 9.14
CA LEU A 590 4.03 -54.66 8.38
C LEU A 590 5.35 -53.89 8.16
N GLY A 591 5.26 -52.59 7.91
CA GLY A 591 6.43 -51.74 7.74
C GLY A 591 6.12 -50.26 7.56
N HIS A 592 7.16 -49.43 7.57
CA HIS A 592 7.05 -47.99 7.38
C HIS A 592 8.30 -47.38 6.74
N THR A 593 8.16 -46.20 6.15
CA THR A 593 9.27 -45.39 5.62
C THR A 593 10.04 -44.65 6.72
N GLY A 594 11.21 -44.11 6.38
CA GLY A 594 11.79 -43.00 7.16
C GLY A 594 10.95 -41.72 7.03
N TYR A 595 11.36 -40.67 7.74
CA TYR A 595 10.71 -39.36 7.65
C TYR A 595 10.78 -38.84 6.21
N LEU A 596 9.62 -38.53 5.67
CA LEU A 596 9.45 -37.85 4.41
C LEU A 596 9.11 -36.38 4.69
N PRO A 597 9.93 -35.42 4.21
CA PRO A 597 9.61 -34.01 4.35
C PRO A 597 8.32 -33.64 3.58
N PRO A 598 7.64 -32.53 3.90
CA PRO A 598 6.46 -32.09 3.17
C PRO A 598 6.76 -31.91 1.67
N GLY A 599 5.86 -32.36 0.80
CA GLY A 599 5.99 -32.31 -0.65
C GLY A 599 5.56 -33.60 -1.35
N THR A 600 5.75 -33.63 -2.67
CA THR A 600 5.50 -34.80 -3.52
C THR A 600 6.72 -35.71 -3.52
N HIS A 601 6.50 -37.01 -3.30
CA HIS A 601 7.51 -38.05 -3.39
C HIS A 601 7.07 -39.10 -4.41
N GLU A 602 7.92 -39.37 -5.41
CA GLU A 602 7.65 -40.35 -6.46
C GLU A 602 8.40 -41.66 -6.20
N ASN A 603 7.83 -42.80 -6.62
CA ASN A 603 8.45 -44.12 -6.51
C ASN A 603 8.85 -44.47 -5.06
N VAL A 604 7.93 -44.24 -4.11
CA VAL A 604 8.20 -44.46 -2.69
C VAL A 604 8.40 -45.96 -2.43
N VAL A 605 9.53 -46.30 -1.81
CA VAL A 605 9.85 -47.68 -1.41
C VAL A 605 9.64 -47.81 0.09
N ILE A 606 8.82 -48.78 0.50
CA ILE A 606 8.44 -48.99 1.89
C ILE A 606 9.11 -50.27 2.40
N PRO A 607 10.11 -50.18 3.29
CA PRO A 607 10.73 -51.36 3.91
C PRO A 607 9.75 -52.05 4.87
N LEU A 608 9.76 -53.40 4.88
CA LEU A 608 8.92 -54.23 5.74
C LEU A 608 9.74 -54.70 6.95
N GLN A 609 9.69 -53.96 8.06
CA GLN A 609 10.53 -54.27 9.23
C GLN A 609 9.95 -55.36 10.14
N ASN A 610 8.62 -55.57 10.08
CA ASN A 610 7.90 -56.39 11.06
C ASN A 610 7.29 -57.66 10.45
N ALA A 611 7.41 -57.87 9.13
CA ALA A 611 6.90 -59.03 8.42
C ALA A 611 7.64 -59.24 7.08
N GLU A 612 7.68 -60.48 6.61
CA GLU A 612 8.07 -60.81 5.23
C GLU A 612 6.81 -61.26 4.47
N LEU A 613 6.51 -60.61 3.35
CA LEU A 613 5.36 -60.95 2.50
C LEU A 613 5.79 -62.00 1.47
N THR A 614 5.43 -63.27 1.65
CA THR A 614 5.80 -64.38 0.75
C THR A 614 4.65 -64.84 -0.16
N ALA A 615 3.54 -64.10 -0.21
CA ALA A 615 2.36 -64.39 -1.02
C ALA A 615 1.60 -63.10 -1.33
N ASP A 616 0.77 -63.14 -2.38
CA ASP A 616 -0.12 -62.03 -2.72
C ASP A 616 -1.06 -61.74 -1.54
N THR A 617 -1.01 -60.50 -1.05
CA THR A 617 -1.70 -60.08 0.18
C THR A 617 -2.30 -58.70 -0.04
N ASP A 618 -3.49 -58.47 0.51
CA ASP A 618 -4.11 -57.14 0.51
C ASP A 618 -3.56 -56.32 1.67
N VAL A 619 -3.06 -55.13 1.34
CA VAL A 619 -2.38 -54.25 2.29
C VAL A 619 -2.89 -52.84 2.15
N ARG A 620 -2.96 -52.14 3.28
CA ARG A 620 -3.43 -50.76 3.34
C ARG A 620 -2.28 -49.82 3.59
N ILE A 621 -2.06 -48.94 2.62
CA ILE A 621 -1.01 -47.93 2.66
C ILE A 621 -1.61 -46.67 3.28
N VAL A 622 -1.07 -46.27 4.42
CA VAL A 622 -1.58 -45.15 5.21
C VAL A 622 -0.46 -44.17 5.48
N VAL A 623 -0.79 -42.90 5.31
CA VAL A 623 0.15 -41.81 5.58
C VAL A 623 -0.09 -41.29 6.99
N HIS A 624 0.98 -41.13 7.77
CA HIS A 624 0.98 -40.54 9.10
C HIS A 624 1.74 -39.22 9.08
N HIS A 625 1.25 -38.21 9.80
CA HIS A 625 2.01 -36.97 10.02
C HIS A 625 2.78 -37.04 11.33
N ASP A 626 3.99 -36.48 11.30
CA ASP A 626 4.84 -36.37 12.49
C ASP A 626 4.17 -35.41 13.51
N THR A 627 3.56 -35.98 14.54
CA THR A 627 2.73 -35.22 15.51
C THR A 627 3.59 -34.65 16.65
N ASN A 628 4.75 -35.24 16.91
CA ASN A 628 5.62 -34.92 18.05
C ASN A 628 6.90 -34.17 17.63
N GLY A 629 7.18 -34.08 16.32
CA GLY A 629 8.33 -33.37 15.73
C GLY A 629 9.67 -34.06 15.98
N ASP A 630 9.69 -35.37 16.21
CA ASP A 630 10.90 -36.13 16.51
C ASP A 630 11.50 -36.88 15.30
N GLU A 631 10.87 -36.74 14.12
CA GLU A 631 11.25 -37.39 12.86
C GLU A 631 11.37 -38.92 12.96
N ARG A 632 10.70 -39.54 13.94
CA ARG A 632 10.68 -41.00 14.15
C ARG A 632 9.24 -41.52 14.18
N PHE A 633 8.97 -42.49 13.32
CA PHE A 633 7.64 -43.10 13.24
C PHE A 633 7.24 -43.74 14.58
N GLY A 634 6.15 -43.22 15.13
CA GLY A 634 5.55 -43.66 16.38
C GLY A 634 4.21 -44.38 16.16
N SER A 635 4.16 -45.68 16.38
CA SER A 635 2.90 -46.47 16.32
C SER A 635 2.19 -46.56 17.67
N ALA A 636 0.94 -47.03 17.70
CA ALA A 636 0.18 -47.28 18.94
C ALA A 636 0.90 -48.19 19.96
N GLN A 637 1.89 -48.96 19.51
CA GLN A 637 2.72 -49.84 20.35
C GLN A 637 3.91 -49.12 21.01
N SER A 638 4.19 -47.86 20.63
CA SER A 638 5.36 -47.07 21.07
C SER A 638 5.16 -46.32 22.40
N GLY A 639 3.94 -46.37 22.96
CA GLY A 639 3.58 -45.77 24.25
C GLY A 639 2.91 -44.39 24.13
N PRO A 640 2.27 -43.90 25.22
CA PRO A 640 1.50 -42.67 25.19
C PRO A 640 2.40 -41.45 24.95
N GLY A 641 2.14 -40.72 23.86
CA GLY A 641 2.84 -39.50 23.47
C GLY A 641 3.88 -39.66 22.36
N GLN A 642 4.12 -40.88 21.87
CA GLN A 642 4.93 -41.19 20.68
C GLN A 642 4.05 -41.81 19.59
N ILE A 643 2.83 -41.32 19.42
CA ILE A 643 1.89 -41.86 18.42
C ILE A 643 1.70 -40.80 17.35
N ASP A 644 2.20 -41.10 16.16
CA ASP A 644 1.96 -40.30 14.96
C ASP A 644 0.59 -40.62 14.41
N ARG A 645 -0.21 -39.58 14.20
CA ARG A 645 -1.58 -39.74 13.75
C ARG A 645 -1.62 -39.92 12.23
N PRO A 646 -2.51 -40.78 11.72
CA PRO A 646 -2.76 -40.83 10.29
C PRO A 646 -3.29 -39.47 9.80
N TYR A 647 -2.96 -39.11 8.56
CA TYR A 647 -3.68 -38.05 7.87
C TYR A 647 -5.13 -38.49 7.72
N GLU A 648 -6.06 -37.76 8.34
CA GLU A 648 -7.47 -38.10 8.24
C GLU A 648 -7.98 -37.87 6.81
N PRO A 649 -8.71 -38.82 6.22
CA PRO A 649 -9.33 -38.62 4.92
C PRO A 649 -10.38 -37.53 5.03
N LEU A 650 -10.50 -36.70 4.00
CA LEU A 650 -11.41 -35.55 4.03
C LEU A 650 -12.89 -35.95 3.91
N SER A 651 -13.21 -37.22 3.62
CA SER A 651 -14.57 -37.76 3.56
C SER A 651 -14.98 -38.46 4.87
N ASP A 652 -16.12 -38.04 5.42
CA ASP A 652 -16.67 -38.56 6.68
C ASP A 652 -17.06 -40.05 6.52
N GLY A 653 -16.28 -40.94 7.14
CA GLY A 653 -16.50 -42.40 7.12
C GLY A 653 -15.56 -43.22 6.22
N ALA A 654 -14.64 -42.61 5.46
CA ALA A 654 -13.56 -43.34 4.81
C ALA A 654 -12.47 -43.69 5.82
N ALA A 655 -11.92 -44.90 5.73
CA ALA A 655 -10.78 -45.29 6.55
C ALA A 655 -9.51 -44.68 5.91
N PRO A 656 -8.56 -44.08 6.67
CA PRO A 656 -7.40 -43.37 6.10
C PRO A 656 -6.49 -44.23 5.21
N GLY A 657 -6.14 -43.78 4.01
CA GLY A 657 -5.22 -44.51 3.11
C GLY A 657 -5.90 -45.38 2.06
N VAL A 658 -5.09 -46.04 1.22
CA VAL A 658 -5.53 -46.80 0.04
C VAL A 658 -5.23 -48.29 0.23
N THR A 659 -6.22 -49.15 -0.02
CA THR A 659 -6.02 -50.61 -0.05
C THR A 659 -5.53 -51.01 -1.44
N VAL A 660 -4.41 -51.73 -1.50
CA VAL A 660 -3.78 -52.21 -2.73
C VAL A 660 -3.43 -53.67 -2.56
N THR A 661 -3.75 -54.50 -3.55
CA THR A 661 -3.27 -55.88 -3.61
C THR A 661 -1.80 -55.87 -4.01
N VAL A 662 -0.92 -56.32 -3.12
CA VAL A 662 0.51 -56.40 -3.40
C VAL A 662 0.86 -57.76 -4.00
N GLN A 663 1.49 -57.76 -5.17
CA GLN A 663 1.96 -58.97 -5.84
C GLN A 663 3.36 -59.37 -5.38
N TYR A 664 3.53 -60.63 -5.02
CA TYR A 664 4.82 -61.18 -4.60
C TYR A 664 5.67 -61.62 -5.81
N LEU A 665 6.88 -61.08 -5.93
CA LEU A 665 7.85 -61.45 -6.95
C LEU A 665 8.93 -62.40 -6.40
N GLY A 666 8.58 -63.64 -6.06
CA GLY A 666 9.61 -64.70 -5.95
C GLY A 666 9.36 -65.84 -4.99
#